data_AF-A0A671NKY3-F1
#
_entry.id   AF-A0A671NKY3-F1
#
_cell.length_a   1.000
_cell.length_b   1.000
_cell.length_c   1.000
_cell.angle_alpha   90.00
_cell.angle_beta   90.00
_cell.angle_gamma   90.00
#
_symmetry.space_group_name_H-M   'P 1'
#
loop_
_entity.id
_entity.type
_entity.pdbx_description
1 polymer ?
#
loop_
_entity_poly.entity_id
_entity_poly.type
_entity_poly.pdbx_seq_one_letter_code
_entity_poly.pdbx_strand_id
1 'polypeptide(L)'
;VGSNVVEHQYSHRLKVNVVRAENVTKGAFGDLLDTPDPYVELSIPTTPESRKRTRHINNDINPKWNETFEFILDPNQPNVLEMTLMDANYVMDETLGTAKYSLSKLKVGQTEYVTLSIGKVKVFLSFLCSASTDLRFSMALCDQEKLFMQTRRDRVMLSIKKLLKMENPRFLPASPREVPTIAILGSGGGFRAMVSFSGVMKALYESGVLDCATYVTGLSGSTWYMSMLYSHPEFPAKGPGDINKELMSRVSNNPLKLLLPQNINRYVKALWKKKSGGQPVTFTDIFGMLIGETLIPGRMDTKLSSIQTKINEGQSPLPLFTCLHVKPDVSELMFADWVEFSPYEIGMAKYGTFMSPGLFGSKFFMGSVVKQYEENPLHFLMGVWGSAFSILFNRVLGVKETASSSTMEEELEQIKPEHIVGDDSADNEEETQKGGTESAEAEDERQRHAQASWVQRMLTSIMGDTTLFTTREGRAGKVHNFMLGLNLNSSLPFSAFTGLMHQTSVDEEVDAVTDPDEFERIYEPLDVKSKKIHIVDSGLTFNLPYPLILRPQRGVDLIISFDFSARPSDSSPPFKELLLAEKWARMNKLPFPKIDSKVFDREGLKECYVFKPNKGDKSCPTVIHFVLANINFRNFKAPGVPRDTDKEIEFGDFDIFDDPASPFSTFNFQYSNQAFRRLHDLMEFNTLNNIEVIKEAIKDSILQRRENPSRCTVSLSLNEIENKKFLKRDTSNSSHL
;
A
#
# COMPACT_ATOMS: atom_id res chain seq x y z
N VAL A 1 15.82 14.29 24.37
CA VAL A 1 14.57 14.32 23.60
C VAL A 1 13.80 13.06 23.93
N GLY A 2 12.60 13.19 24.49
CA GLY A 2 11.82 12.09 25.07
C GLY A 2 11.51 10.99 24.06
N SER A 3 11.56 9.73 24.50
CA SER A 3 11.11 8.58 23.72
C SER A 3 9.59 8.50 23.81
N ASN A 4 8.90 8.74 22.70
CA ASN A 4 7.45 8.75 22.63
C ASN A 4 6.91 7.37 22.23
N VAL A 5 5.70 7.03 22.68
CA VAL A 5 5.07 5.71 22.54
C VAL A 5 3.67 5.93 21.96
N VAL A 6 3.23 5.10 21.01
CA VAL A 6 1.80 5.03 20.65
C VAL A 6 1.07 4.52 21.88
N GLU A 7 0.29 5.38 22.53
CA GLU A 7 -0.47 4.97 23.70
C GLU A 7 -1.55 3.99 23.25
N HIS A 8 -1.43 2.74 23.70
CA HIS A 8 -2.40 1.69 23.40
C HIS A 8 -3.69 1.97 24.16
N GLN A 9 -4.54 2.86 23.63
CA GLN A 9 -5.89 3.06 24.14
C GLN A 9 -6.77 1.94 23.59
N TYR A 10 -7.10 0.98 24.45
CA TYR A 10 -7.99 -0.11 24.10
C TYR A 10 -9.43 0.40 24.04
N SER A 11 -10.03 0.30 22.87
CA SER A 11 -11.46 0.51 22.71
C SER A 11 -12.26 -0.59 23.43
N HIS A 12 -13.48 -0.25 23.83
CA HIS A 12 -14.44 -1.21 24.38
C HIS A 12 -15.47 -1.59 23.31
N ARG A 13 -15.59 -2.90 23.03
CA ARG A 13 -16.66 -3.45 22.19
C ARG A 13 -17.87 -3.77 23.06
N LEU A 14 -18.94 -3.01 22.87
CA LEU A 14 -20.24 -3.19 23.53
C LEU A 14 -21.18 -4.00 22.64
N LYS A 15 -21.58 -5.18 23.11
CA LYS A 15 -22.71 -5.95 22.57
C LYS A 15 -23.99 -5.55 23.30
N VAL A 16 -25.00 -5.11 22.56
CA VAL A 16 -26.34 -4.78 23.03
C VAL A 16 -27.33 -5.77 22.41
N ASN A 17 -27.92 -6.64 23.22
CA ASN A 17 -28.99 -7.52 22.76
C ASN A 17 -30.34 -6.90 23.14
N VAL A 18 -31.16 -6.56 22.14
CA VAL A 18 -32.53 -6.10 22.33
C VAL A 18 -33.43 -7.32 22.36
N VAL A 19 -33.87 -7.71 23.56
CA VAL A 19 -34.55 -8.98 23.80
C VAL A 19 -36.02 -8.88 23.40
N ARG A 20 -36.77 -8.00 24.08
CA ARG A 20 -38.22 -7.88 23.95
C ARG A 20 -38.75 -6.59 24.59
N ALA A 21 -39.99 -6.23 24.27
CA ALA A 21 -40.76 -5.25 25.03
C ALA A 21 -42.06 -5.85 25.59
N GLU A 22 -42.64 -5.20 26.59
CA GLU A 22 -43.93 -5.56 27.19
C GLU A 22 -44.85 -4.34 27.24
N ASN A 23 -46.13 -4.56 26.94
CA ASN A 23 -47.21 -3.58 27.01
C ASN A 23 -46.99 -2.34 26.12
N VAL A 24 -46.50 -2.52 24.90
CA VAL A 24 -46.39 -1.43 23.90
C VAL A 24 -47.79 -0.88 23.61
N THR A 25 -47.94 0.45 23.62
CA THR A 25 -49.24 1.11 23.45
C THR A 25 -49.06 2.53 22.90
N LYS A 26 -49.94 2.92 21.98
CA LYS A 26 -50.18 4.30 21.50
C LYS A 26 -51.26 5.01 22.34
N GLY A 27 -51.70 4.38 23.44
CA GLY A 27 -52.88 4.75 24.21
C GLY A 27 -54.15 4.06 23.67
N ALA A 28 -55.18 3.93 24.52
CA ALA A 28 -56.37 3.11 24.23
C ALA A 28 -57.10 3.46 22.92
N PHE A 29 -57.05 4.72 22.50
CA PHE A 29 -57.66 5.17 21.24
C PHE A 29 -56.75 4.93 20.02
N GLY A 30 -55.42 5.07 20.19
CA GLY A 30 -54.43 4.80 19.15
C GLY A 30 -54.36 3.31 18.81
N ASP A 31 -54.32 2.45 19.84
CA ASP A 31 -54.25 0.99 19.67
C ASP A 31 -55.51 0.40 19.01
N LEU A 32 -56.65 1.09 19.11
CA LEU A 32 -57.91 0.70 18.46
C LEU A 32 -57.89 1.02 16.95
N LEU A 33 -57.21 2.09 16.56
CA LEU A 33 -57.08 2.50 15.16
C LEU A 33 -56.01 1.69 14.44
N ASP A 34 -54.90 1.43 15.13
CA ASP A 34 -53.74 0.76 14.57
C ASP A 34 -52.97 0.06 15.69
N THR A 35 -52.86 -1.26 15.61
CA THR A 35 -52.10 -2.01 16.62
C THR A 35 -50.62 -1.75 16.39
N PRO A 36 -49.81 -1.44 17.43
CA PRO A 36 -48.41 -1.11 17.23
C PRO A 36 -47.62 -2.17 16.43
N ASP A 37 -46.78 -1.71 15.51
CA ASP A 37 -45.77 -2.43 14.73
C ASP A 37 -44.35 -2.09 15.26
N PRO A 38 -43.98 -2.49 16.50
CA PRO A 38 -42.85 -1.88 17.19
C PRO A 38 -41.49 -2.32 16.66
N TYR A 39 -40.55 -1.37 16.68
CA TYR A 39 -39.12 -1.61 16.57
C TYR A 39 -38.32 -0.68 17.51
N VAL A 40 -37.08 -1.04 17.79
CA VAL A 40 -36.18 -0.26 18.64
C VAL A 40 -35.06 0.34 17.80
N GLU A 41 -34.84 1.65 17.94
CA GLU A 41 -33.64 2.34 17.47
C GLU A 41 -32.68 2.58 18.65
N LEU A 42 -31.41 2.26 18.46
CA LEU A 42 -30.31 2.47 19.39
C LEU A 42 -29.38 3.52 18.80
N SER A 43 -29.02 4.53 19.59
CA SER A 43 -28.10 5.61 19.21
C SER A 43 -27.04 5.83 20.29
N ILE A 44 -25.76 5.85 19.91
CA ILE A 44 -24.65 6.28 20.78
C ILE A 44 -23.91 7.42 20.07
N PRO A 45 -24.12 8.70 20.45
CA PRO A 45 -23.57 9.84 19.70
C PRO A 45 -22.03 9.88 19.61
N THR A 46 -21.34 9.27 20.56
CA THR A 46 -19.87 9.30 20.70
C THR A 46 -19.14 8.24 19.85
N THR A 47 -19.85 7.39 19.11
CA THR A 47 -19.26 6.34 18.25
C THR A 47 -19.61 6.53 16.77
N PRO A 48 -18.72 6.18 15.83
CA PRO A 48 -19.07 6.10 14.42
C PRO A 48 -20.11 5.00 14.17
N GLU A 49 -20.99 5.21 13.18
CA GLU A 49 -22.19 4.37 12.96
C GLU A 49 -23.09 4.29 14.21
N SER A 50 -23.33 5.45 14.82
CA SER A 50 -24.03 5.63 16.08
C SER A 50 -25.42 5.00 16.14
N ARG A 51 -26.13 4.91 15.02
CA ARG A 51 -27.53 4.45 14.96
C ARG A 51 -27.67 3.04 14.39
N LYS A 52 -28.43 2.19 15.09
CA LYS A 52 -28.80 0.83 14.68
C LYS A 52 -30.26 0.57 15.05
N ARG A 53 -30.98 -0.23 14.27
CA ARG A 53 -32.39 -0.56 14.55
C ARG A 53 -32.69 -2.04 14.41
N THR A 54 -33.68 -2.50 15.17
CA THR A 54 -34.25 -3.84 15.00
C THR A 54 -35.16 -3.90 13.77
N ARG A 55 -35.54 -5.10 13.36
CA ARG A 55 -36.74 -5.27 12.53
C ARG A 55 -37.99 -4.87 13.32
N HIS A 56 -39.02 -4.41 12.61
CA HIS A 56 -40.35 -4.23 13.21
C HIS A 56 -41.08 -5.57 13.26
N ILE A 57 -42.01 -5.71 14.22
CA ILE A 57 -42.89 -6.87 14.34
C ILE A 57 -44.32 -6.39 14.21
N ASN A 58 -45.06 -6.94 13.25
CA ASN A 58 -46.40 -6.45 12.94
C ASN A 58 -47.40 -6.80 14.06
N ASN A 59 -48.18 -5.80 14.49
CA ASN A 59 -49.33 -5.90 15.37
C ASN A 59 -49.04 -6.66 16.67
N ASP A 60 -47.89 -6.40 17.30
CA ASP A 60 -47.45 -7.11 18.50
C ASP A 60 -47.10 -6.14 19.63
N ILE A 61 -47.92 -6.13 20.68
CA ILE A 61 -47.71 -5.30 21.87
C ILE A 61 -46.69 -5.90 22.86
N ASN A 62 -46.21 -7.13 22.63
CA ASN A 62 -45.17 -7.81 23.41
C ASN A 62 -44.06 -8.40 22.51
N PRO A 63 -43.44 -7.56 21.65
CA PRO A 63 -42.54 -8.01 20.61
C PRO A 63 -41.29 -8.68 21.18
N LYS A 64 -40.79 -9.72 20.50
CA LYS A 64 -39.53 -10.41 20.82
C LYS A 64 -38.57 -10.36 19.64
N TRP A 65 -37.63 -9.42 19.67
CA TRP A 65 -36.65 -9.24 18.59
C TRP A 65 -35.48 -10.22 18.70
N ASN A 66 -34.86 -10.33 19.88
CA ASN A 66 -33.61 -11.06 20.11
C ASN A 66 -32.52 -10.68 19.08
N GLU A 67 -32.39 -9.39 18.81
CA GLU A 67 -31.40 -8.86 17.86
C GLU A 67 -30.23 -8.23 18.62
N THR A 68 -29.01 -8.61 18.24
CA THR A 68 -27.78 -8.13 18.87
C THR A 68 -27.05 -7.14 17.98
N PHE A 69 -26.63 -6.02 18.57
CA PHE A 69 -25.90 -4.94 17.95
C PHE A 69 -24.55 -4.73 18.63
N GLU A 70 -23.55 -4.33 17.87
CA GLU A 70 -22.21 -4.01 18.40
C GLU A 70 -21.86 -2.54 18.24
N PHE A 71 -21.23 -1.94 19.25
CA PHE A 71 -20.70 -0.58 19.21
C PHE A 71 -19.26 -0.56 19.73
N ILE A 72 -18.42 0.30 19.16
CA ILE A 72 -17.05 0.52 19.63
C ILE A 72 -17.03 1.83 20.43
N LEU A 73 -16.64 1.76 21.70
CA LEU A 73 -16.69 2.87 22.63
C LEU A 73 -15.28 3.34 22.97
N ASP A 74 -15.12 4.66 23.05
CA ASP A 74 -13.98 5.29 23.71
C ASP A 74 -14.23 5.30 25.22
N PRO A 75 -13.46 4.56 26.05
CA PRO A 75 -13.66 4.55 27.50
C PRO A 75 -13.47 5.92 28.15
N ASN A 76 -12.80 6.87 27.48
CA ASN A 76 -12.58 8.24 27.99
C ASN A 76 -13.76 9.18 27.73
N GLN A 77 -14.73 8.77 26.89
CA GLN A 77 -15.91 9.57 26.59
C GLN A 77 -17.09 9.18 27.51
N PRO A 78 -17.99 10.13 27.82
CA PRO A 78 -19.22 9.86 28.55
C PRO A 78 -20.24 9.16 27.65
N ASN A 79 -20.02 7.87 27.36
CA ASN A 79 -20.87 7.09 26.46
C ASN A 79 -22.27 6.88 27.08
N VAL A 80 -23.29 7.35 26.37
CA VAL A 80 -24.71 7.19 26.72
C VAL A 80 -25.41 6.51 25.55
N LEU A 81 -26.12 5.42 25.85
CA LEU A 81 -27.04 4.79 24.92
C LEU A 81 -28.39 5.49 24.98
N GLU A 82 -28.84 6.00 23.84
CA GLU A 82 -30.20 6.48 23.63
C GLU A 82 -30.98 5.38 22.92
N MET A 83 -32.06 4.92 23.54
CA MET A 83 -32.96 3.89 23.01
C MET A 83 -34.30 4.54 22.71
N THR A 84 -34.74 4.49 21.47
CA THR A 84 -36.04 4.99 21.03
C THR A 84 -36.92 3.84 20.60
N LEU A 85 -38.09 3.71 21.22
CA LEU A 85 -39.12 2.77 20.78
C LEU A 85 -39.98 3.47 19.73
N MET A 86 -40.09 2.83 18.59
CA MET A 86 -40.76 3.34 17.40
C MET A 86 -41.89 2.40 16.99
N ASP A 87 -42.81 2.94 16.23
CA ASP A 87 -43.95 2.25 15.62
C ASP A 87 -43.89 2.44 14.10
N ALA A 88 -43.78 1.34 13.35
CA ALA A 88 -43.62 1.40 11.90
C ALA A 88 -44.96 1.70 11.23
N ASN A 89 -45.01 2.74 10.39
CA ASN A 89 -46.24 3.18 9.72
C ASN A 89 -46.02 3.33 8.22
N TYR A 90 -47.08 3.15 7.42
CA TYR A 90 -46.98 3.27 5.95
C TYR A 90 -46.54 4.64 5.44
N VAL A 91 -46.81 5.71 6.21
CA VAL A 91 -46.52 7.09 5.80
C VAL A 91 -45.30 7.65 6.55
N MET A 92 -45.28 7.55 7.87
CA MET A 92 -44.18 8.05 8.70
C MET A 92 -44.18 7.35 10.06
N ASP A 93 -43.05 6.73 10.41
CA ASP A 93 -42.89 6.01 11.67
C ASP A 93 -43.08 6.94 12.88
N GLU A 94 -43.81 6.48 13.89
CA GLU A 94 -44.14 7.25 15.09
C GLU A 94 -43.16 6.94 16.23
N THR A 95 -42.69 7.96 16.94
CA THR A 95 -41.87 7.77 18.15
C THR A 95 -42.77 7.52 19.37
N LEU A 96 -42.77 6.31 19.90
CA LEU A 96 -43.51 5.97 21.12
C LEU A 96 -42.81 6.47 22.38
N GLY A 97 -41.48 6.60 22.34
CA GLY A 97 -40.71 7.33 23.34
C GLY A 97 -39.24 6.94 23.39
N THR A 98 -38.49 7.63 24.25
CA THR A 98 -37.03 7.51 24.33
C THR A 98 -36.57 7.32 25.77
N ALA A 99 -35.59 6.44 25.97
CA ALA A 99 -34.89 6.25 27.24
C ALA A 99 -33.38 6.40 27.03
N LYS A 100 -32.66 6.82 28.09
CA LYS A 100 -31.20 6.94 28.07
C LYS A 100 -30.56 6.05 29.12
N TYR A 101 -29.41 5.47 28.82
CA TYR A 101 -28.65 4.63 29.73
C TYR A 101 -27.16 4.95 29.68
N SER A 102 -26.56 5.28 30.84
CA SER A 102 -25.13 5.56 30.95
C SER A 102 -24.32 4.26 30.96
N LEU A 103 -23.37 4.15 30.02
CA LEU A 103 -22.56 2.94 29.83
C LEU A 103 -21.32 2.90 30.74
N SER A 104 -21.02 3.99 31.44
CA SER A 104 -19.87 4.10 32.36
C SER A 104 -19.93 3.13 33.55
N LYS A 105 -21.10 2.54 33.81
CA LYS A 105 -21.32 1.59 34.91
C LYS A 105 -21.00 0.14 34.53
N LEU A 106 -20.89 -0.17 33.24
CA LEU A 106 -20.67 -1.53 32.75
C LEU A 106 -19.25 -1.99 33.07
N LYS A 107 -19.12 -3.21 33.62
CA LYS A 107 -17.83 -3.86 33.84
C LYS A 107 -17.41 -4.70 32.62
N VAL A 108 -16.15 -4.61 32.24
CA VAL A 108 -15.57 -5.41 31.16
C VAL A 108 -15.64 -6.90 31.50
N GLY A 109 -16.10 -7.72 30.56
CA GLY A 109 -16.25 -9.17 30.68
C GLY A 109 -17.53 -9.64 31.37
N GLN A 110 -18.34 -8.75 31.93
CA GLN A 110 -19.59 -9.10 32.62
C GLN A 110 -20.82 -8.79 31.76
N THR A 111 -21.77 -9.73 31.69
CA THR A 111 -23.09 -9.48 31.09
C THR A 111 -24.01 -8.81 32.11
N GLU A 112 -24.57 -7.65 31.75
CA GLU A 112 -25.59 -6.96 32.54
C GLU A 112 -26.95 -7.00 31.86
N TYR A 113 -28.01 -7.21 32.63
CA TYR A 113 -29.39 -7.17 32.15
C TYR A 113 -30.07 -5.91 32.65
N VAL A 114 -30.66 -5.15 31.74
CA VAL A 114 -31.25 -3.84 32.02
C VAL A 114 -32.66 -3.78 31.49
N THR A 115 -33.57 -3.24 32.29
CA THR A 115 -34.94 -2.93 31.88
C THR A 115 -35.08 -1.42 31.79
N LEU A 116 -35.34 -0.90 30.59
CA LEU A 116 -35.64 0.51 30.36
C LEU A 116 -37.15 0.70 30.28
N SER A 117 -37.67 1.72 30.95
CA SER A 117 -39.12 2.01 30.98
C SER A 117 -39.43 3.26 30.17
N ILE A 118 -40.41 3.17 29.27
CA ILE A 118 -40.97 4.29 28.51
C ILE A 118 -42.46 4.36 28.88
N GLY A 119 -42.82 5.26 29.79
CA GLY A 119 -44.16 5.28 30.38
C GLY A 119 -44.48 3.96 31.09
N LYS A 120 -45.45 3.20 30.58
CA LYS A 120 -45.83 1.87 31.07
C LYS A 120 -45.12 0.72 30.33
N VAL A 121 -44.49 1.01 29.20
CA VAL A 121 -43.79 0.02 28.38
C VAL A 121 -42.46 -0.32 29.03
N LYS A 122 -42.11 -1.60 29.06
CA LYS A 122 -40.80 -2.08 29.53
C LYS A 122 -40.04 -2.71 28.37
N VAL A 123 -38.81 -2.28 28.14
CA VAL A 123 -37.91 -2.86 27.13
C VAL A 123 -36.75 -3.54 27.86
N PHE A 124 -36.47 -4.79 27.50
CA PHE A 124 -35.45 -5.62 28.12
C PHE A 124 -34.22 -5.72 27.21
N LEU A 125 -33.06 -5.35 27.74
CA LEU A 125 -31.78 -5.38 27.05
C LEU A 125 -30.75 -6.17 27.86
N SER A 126 -29.75 -6.73 27.18
CA SER A 126 -28.52 -7.20 27.82
C SER A 126 -27.28 -6.58 27.20
N PHE A 127 -26.31 -6.21 28.04
CA PHE A 127 -25.06 -5.59 27.66
C PHE A 127 -23.89 -6.51 27.96
N LEU A 128 -22.92 -6.61 27.05
CA LEU A 128 -21.62 -7.25 27.29
C LEU A 128 -20.53 -6.35 26.73
N CYS A 129 -19.60 -5.93 27.58
CA CYS A 129 -18.47 -5.09 27.19
C CYS A 129 -17.18 -5.91 27.18
N SER A 130 -16.36 -5.82 26.13
CA SER A 130 -15.05 -6.49 26.04
C SER A 130 -13.99 -5.54 25.49
N ALA A 131 -12.77 -5.58 26.01
CA ALA A 131 -11.64 -4.92 25.36
C ALA A 131 -11.34 -5.61 24.03
N SER A 132 -11.19 -4.85 22.94
CA SER A 132 -10.75 -5.38 21.65
C SER A 132 -9.84 -4.41 20.92
N THR A 133 -8.92 -4.96 20.14
CA THR A 133 -8.22 -4.25 19.09
C THR A 133 -7.97 -5.20 17.93
N ASP A 134 -8.31 -4.75 16.73
CA ASP A 134 -8.10 -5.49 15.48
C ASP A 134 -6.81 -5.03 14.78
N LEU A 135 -6.33 -3.83 15.12
CA LEU A 135 -5.03 -3.34 14.70
C LEU A 135 -3.91 -3.93 15.57
N ARG A 136 -2.81 -4.25 14.90
CA ARG A 136 -1.56 -4.66 15.53
C ARG A 136 -0.68 -3.43 15.71
N PHE A 137 -0.44 -3.05 16.95
CA PHE A 137 0.47 -1.95 17.31
C PHE A 137 1.81 -2.50 17.80
N SER A 138 2.83 -2.44 16.94
CA SER A 138 4.21 -2.83 17.27
C SER A 138 5.13 -2.51 16.09
N MET A 139 6.39 -2.16 16.40
CA MET A 139 7.45 -1.99 15.39
C MET A 139 8.01 -3.32 14.88
N ALA A 140 7.86 -4.41 15.64
CA ALA A 140 8.37 -5.74 15.27
C ALA A 140 7.72 -6.28 13.99
N LEU A 141 8.31 -7.27 13.34
CA LEU A 141 7.60 -7.99 12.28
C LEU A 141 6.40 -8.75 12.87
N CYS A 142 5.34 -8.99 12.08
CA CYS A 142 4.29 -9.94 12.48
C CYS A 142 4.84 -11.36 12.62
N ASP A 143 4.11 -12.21 13.35
CA ASP A 143 4.55 -13.57 13.62
C ASP A 143 4.60 -14.43 12.35
N GLN A 144 3.73 -14.15 11.36
CA GLN A 144 3.77 -14.80 10.05
C GLN A 144 5.06 -14.45 9.29
N GLU A 145 5.48 -13.17 9.26
CA GLU A 145 6.75 -12.79 8.61
C GLU A 145 7.96 -13.36 9.36
N LYS A 146 7.96 -13.40 10.70
CA LYS A 146 9.02 -14.06 11.48
C LYS A 146 9.14 -15.55 11.13
N LEU A 147 8.01 -16.26 11.09
CA LEU A 147 7.97 -17.69 10.75
C LEU A 147 8.42 -17.94 9.30
N PHE A 148 7.97 -17.08 8.37
CA PHE A 148 8.43 -17.09 6.99
C PHE A 148 9.97 -16.94 6.92
N MET A 149 10.53 -15.95 7.60
CA MET A 149 11.98 -15.71 7.59
C MET A 149 12.76 -16.90 8.17
N GLN A 150 12.25 -17.55 9.22
CA GLN A 150 12.87 -18.76 9.77
C GLN A 150 12.89 -19.88 8.73
N THR A 151 11.75 -20.17 8.12
CA THR A 151 11.58 -21.25 7.13
C THR A 151 12.38 -20.98 5.85
N ARG A 152 12.33 -19.75 5.33
CA ARG A 152 13.01 -19.35 4.09
C ARG A 152 14.53 -19.37 4.25
N ARG A 153 15.06 -19.03 5.44
CA ARG A 153 16.50 -18.97 5.69
C ARG A 153 17.21 -20.29 5.42
N ASP A 154 16.61 -21.42 5.80
CA ASP A 154 17.20 -22.74 5.54
C ASP A 154 17.23 -23.05 4.04
N ARG A 155 16.17 -22.70 3.31
CA ARG A 155 16.13 -22.83 1.84
C ARG A 155 17.17 -21.93 1.18
N VAL A 156 17.26 -20.67 1.59
CA VAL A 156 18.27 -19.71 1.07
C VAL A 156 19.68 -20.23 1.32
N MET A 157 19.96 -20.82 2.48
CA MET A 157 21.26 -21.42 2.78
C MET A 157 21.65 -22.50 1.75
N LEU A 158 20.70 -23.39 1.42
CA LEU A 158 20.90 -24.44 0.43
C LEU A 158 21.07 -23.86 -0.99
N SER A 159 20.28 -22.86 -1.33
CA SER A 159 20.35 -22.17 -2.63
C SER A 159 21.67 -21.45 -2.83
N ILE A 160 22.16 -20.73 -1.82
CA ILE A 160 23.48 -20.08 -1.84
C ILE A 160 24.58 -21.12 -2.04
N LYS A 161 24.52 -22.25 -1.32
CA LYS A 161 25.49 -23.35 -1.50
C LYS A 161 25.45 -23.94 -2.91
N LYS A 162 24.27 -24.04 -3.52
CA LYS A 162 24.10 -24.49 -4.91
C LYS A 162 24.66 -23.47 -5.91
N LEU A 163 24.36 -22.18 -5.71
CA LEU A 163 24.80 -21.07 -6.57
C LEU A 163 26.33 -20.90 -6.54
N LEU A 164 26.94 -21.05 -5.36
CA LEU A 164 28.37 -20.86 -5.11
C LEU A 164 29.14 -22.20 -5.00
N LYS A 165 28.62 -23.30 -5.55
CA LYS A 165 29.18 -24.65 -5.34
C LYS A 165 30.66 -24.82 -5.74
N MET A 166 31.15 -23.98 -6.66
CA MET A 166 32.53 -24.01 -7.17
C MET A 166 33.47 -23.09 -6.40
N GLU A 167 32.94 -22.29 -5.47
CA GLU A 167 33.71 -21.32 -4.69
C GLU A 167 34.42 -21.98 -3.51
N ASN A 168 35.41 -21.27 -2.96
CA ASN A 168 36.09 -21.72 -1.75
C ASN A 168 35.08 -21.89 -0.59
N PRO A 169 35.12 -23.00 0.19
CA PRO A 169 34.21 -23.24 1.30
C PRO A 169 34.09 -22.10 2.31
N ARG A 170 35.12 -21.26 2.44
CA ARG A 170 35.07 -20.05 3.29
C ARG A 170 33.96 -19.07 2.87
N PHE A 171 33.56 -19.06 1.60
CA PHE A 171 32.51 -18.19 1.07
C PHE A 171 31.13 -18.82 1.09
N LEU A 172 30.99 -20.01 1.71
CA LEU A 172 29.72 -20.68 1.92
C LEU A 172 29.25 -20.47 3.36
N PRO A 173 27.93 -20.33 3.59
CA PRO A 173 27.40 -20.24 4.95
C PRO A 173 27.55 -21.59 5.66
N ALA A 174 28.20 -21.59 6.83
CA ALA A 174 28.38 -22.78 7.67
C ALA A 174 27.19 -23.00 8.62
N SER A 175 26.47 -21.92 8.97
CA SER A 175 25.27 -21.97 9.82
C SER A 175 24.20 -20.99 9.32
N PRO A 176 22.93 -21.14 9.75
CA PRO A 176 21.86 -20.19 9.40
C PRO A 176 22.17 -18.74 9.77
N ARG A 177 23.02 -18.50 10.79
CA ARG A 177 23.43 -17.14 11.20
C ARG A 177 24.31 -16.43 10.17
N GLU A 178 24.98 -17.19 9.31
CA GLU A 178 25.82 -16.64 8.24
C GLU A 178 25.03 -16.34 6.96
N VAL A 179 23.74 -16.71 6.91
CA VAL A 179 22.89 -16.52 5.73
C VAL A 179 22.47 -15.05 5.64
N PRO A 180 22.89 -14.32 4.59
CA PRO A 180 22.49 -12.94 4.42
C PRO A 180 21.01 -12.83 4.04
N THR A 181 20.37 -11.76 4.49
CA THR A 181 19.04 -11.37 4.04
C THR A 181 19.19 -10.53 2.77
N ILE A 182 18.74 -11.09 1.64
CA ILE A 182 18.85 -10.48 0.32
C ILE A 182 17.48 -9.98 -0.13
N ALA A 183 17.41 -8.74 -0.62
CA ALA A 183 16.20 -8.16 -1.17
C ALA A 183 16.40 -7.77 -2.64
N ILE A 184 15.41 -8.08 -3.48
CA ILE A 184 15.33 -7.65 -4.88
C ILE A 184 14.35 -6.46 -4.95
N LEU A 185 14.73 -5.39 -5.64
CA LEU A 185 13.95 -4.16 -5.77
C LEU A 185 13.59 -3.89 -7.22
N GLY A 186 12.31 -3.66 -7.53
CA GLY A 186 11.86 -3.15 -8.83
C GLY A 186 11.28 -1.73 -8.71
N SER A 187 11.78 -0.79 -9.51
CA SER A 187 11.27 0.58 -9.57
C SER A 187 9.87 0.68 -10.21
N GLY A 188 9.28 1.87 -10.19
CA GLY A 188 8.12 2.20 -11.01
C GLY A 188 8.48 2.57 -12.45
N GLY A 189 7.48 2.95 -13.24
CA GLY A 189 7.64 3.29 -14.67
C GLY A 189 6.68 2.56 -15.61
N GLY A 190 5.42 2.35 -15.21
CA GLY A 190 4.38 1.78 -16.08
C GLY A 190 4.74 0.42 -16.70
N PHE A 191 4.35 0.21 -17.96
CA PHE A 191 4.66 -1.03 -18.68
C PHE A 191 6.16 -1.21 -18.95
N ARG A 192 6.93 -0.13 -19.08
CA ARG A 192 8.40 -0.22 -19.18
C ARG A 192 8.98 -0.94 -17.97
N ALA A 193 8.62 -0.52 -16.77
CA ALA A 193 9.06 -1.18 -15.53
C ALA A 193 8.55 -2.63 -15.43
N MET A 194 7.27 -2.86 -15.73
CA MET A 194 6.67 -4.19 -15.68
C MET A 194 7.37 -5.20 -16.61
N VAL A 195 7.60 -4.82 -17.87
CA VAL A 195 8.26 -5.69 -18.87
C VAL A 195 9.73 -5.87 -18.54
N SER A 196 10.43 -4.80 -18.16
CA SER A 196 11.83 -4.86 -17.73
C SER A 196 12.01 -5.80 -16.54
N PHE A 197 11.18 -5.66 -15.51
CA PHE A 197 11.24 -6.49 -14.31
C PHE A 197 10.87 -7.95 -14.60
N SER A 198 10.06 -8.22 -15.62
CA SER A 198 9.80 -9.60 -16.06
C SER A 198 11.06 -10.30 -16.60
N GLY A 199 11.91 -9.56 -17.32
CA GLY A 199 13.21 -10.04 -17.81
C GLY A 199 14.21 -10.27 -16.68
N VAL A 200 14.29 -9.31 -15.76
CA VAL A 200 15.07 -9.44 -14.52
C VAL A 200 14.68 -10.71 -13.76
N MET A 201 13.39 -10.89 -13.50
CA MET A 201 12.91 -12.01 -12.69
C MET A 201 13.10 -13.36 -13.39
N LYS A 202 13.08 -13.41 -14.72
CA LYS A 202 13.50 -14.59 -15.49
C LYS A 202 14.97 -14.92 -15.27
N ALA A 203 15.86 -13.94 -15.44
CA ALA A 203 17.29 -14.12 -15.21
C ALA A 203 17.60 -14.56 -13.77
N LEU A 204 16.97 -13.94 -12.76
CA LEU A 204 17.17 -14.29 -11.36
C LEU A 204 16.62 -15.68 -11.02
N TYR A 205 15.49 -16.08 -11.62
CA TYR A 205 14.91 -17.41 -11.42
C TYR A 205 15.81 -18.49 -12.04
N GLU A 206 16.19 -18.34 -13.31
CA GLU A 206 16.96 -19.36 -14.04
C GLU A 206 18.41 -19.49 -13.53
N SER A 207 19.00 -18.39 -13.06
CA SER A 207 20.33 -18.41 -12.43
C SER A 207 20.32 -18.98 -10.99
N GLY A 208 19.16 -19.11 -10.35
CA GLY A 208 19.03 -19.53 -8.95
C GLY A 208 19.27 -18.43 -7.91
N VAL A 209 19.47 -17.17 -8.34
CA VAL A 209 19.60 -16.03 -7.42
C VAL A 209 18.28 -15.73 -6.72
N LEU A 210 17.15 -15.91 -7.39
CA LEU A 210 15.83 -15.69 -6.78
C LEU A 210 15.60 -16.62 -5.58
N ASP A 211 16.13 -17.84 -5.64
CA ASP A 211 16.09 -18.80 -4.54
C ASP A 211 16.98 -18.40 -3.35
N CYS A 212 17.92 -17.48 -3.56
CA CYS A 212 18.74 -16.88 -2.52
C CYS A 212 18.09 -15.62 -1.90
N ALA A 213 17.05 -15.07 -2.53
CA ALA A 213 16.36 -13.88 -2.03
C ALA A 213 15.36 -14.20 -0.90
N THR A 214 15.28 -13.30 0.07
CA THR A 214 14.28 -13.30 1.14
C THR A 214 13.07 -12.46 0.76
N TYR A 215 13.30 -11.30 0.15
CA TYR A 215 12.27 -10.32 -0.22
C TYR A 215 12.34 -9.98 -1.71
N VAL A 216 11.17 -9.74 -2.32
CA VAL A 216 11.03 -9.07 -3.62
C VAL A 216 10.11 -7.89 -3.41
N THR A 217 10.55 -6.69 -3.76
CA THR A 217 9.79 -5.47 -3.49
C THR A 217 9.58 -4.67 -4.77
N GLY A 218 8.44 -3.97 -4.83
CA GLY A 218 8.09 -3.17 -6.00
C GLY A 218 7.21 -1.98 -5.64
N LEU A 219 7.29 -0.94 -6.47
CA LEU A 219 6.29 0.13 -6.53
C LEU A 219 5.83 0.34 -7.99
N SER A 220 4.66 0.94 -8.18
CA SER A 220 4.08 1.24 -9.50
C SER A 220 4.18 0.05 -10.47
N GLY A 221 4.68 0.23 -11.69
CA GLY A 221 4.75 -0.80 -12.73
C GLY A 221 5.35 -2.16 -12.32
N SER A 222 6.37 -2.19 -11.45
CA SER A 222 6.91 -3.48 -10.95
C SER A 222 5.91 -4.27 -10.11
N THR A 223 5.00 -3.59 -9.40
CA THR A 223 3.92 -4.25 -8.63
C THR A 223 2.95 -5.00 -9.52
N TRP A 224 2.74 -4.54 -10.75
CA TRP A 224 1.86 -5.22 -11.71
C TRP A 224 2.44 -6.55 -12.15
N TYR A 225 3.76 -6.59 -12.43
CA TYR A 225 4.45 -7.83 -12.74
C TYR A 225 4.43 -8.79 -11.54
N MET A 226 4.77 -8.30 -10.35
CA MET A 226 4.72 -9.11 -9.12
C MET A 226 3.31 -9.68 -8.89
N SER A 227 2.26 -8.87 -9.08
CA SER A 227 0.87 -9.30 -8.94
C SER A 227 0.52 -10.40 -9.95
N MET A 228 0.94 -10.26 -11.21
CA MET A 228 0.72 -11.28 -12.24
C MET A 228 1.45 -12.58 -11.93
N LEU A 229 2.72 -12.50 -11.49
CA LEU A 229 3.56 -13.65 -11.18
C LEU A 229 3.05 -14.42 -9.95
N TYR A 230 2.86 -13.73 -8.84
CA TYR A 230 2.46 -14.35 -7.57
C TYR A 230 0.99 -14.81 -7.56
N SER A 231 0.13 -14.23 -8.41
CA SER A 231 -1.24 -14.75 -8.61
C SER A 231 -1.32 -15.94 -9.57
N HIS A 232 -0.24 -16.24 -10.30
CA HIS A 232 -0.27 -17.32 -11.28
C HIS A 232 -0.46 -18.68 -10.58
N PRO A 233 -1.42 -19.53 -11.01
CA PRO A 233 -1.73 -20.79 -10.32
C PRO A 233 -0.52 -21.73 -10.26
N GLU A 234 0.27 -21.80 -11.32
CA GLU A 234 1.42 -22.70 -11.42
C GLU A 234 2.74 -22.12 -10.84
N PHE A 235 2.80 -20.84 -10.45
CA PHE A 235 4.01 -20.31 -9.80
C PHE A 235 4.12 -20.88 -8.37
N PRO A 236 5.32 -21.28 -7.87
CA PRO A 236 6.65 -21.19 -8.49
C PRO A 236 7.10 -22.43 -9.29
N ALA A 237 6.26 -23.46 -9.44
CA ALA A 237 6.59 -24.65 -10.23
C ALA A 237 6.86 -24.30 -11.70
N LYS A 238 6.07 -23.37 -12.25
CA LYS A 238 6.30 -22.72 -13.54
C LYS A 238 7.00 -21.39 -13.31
N GLY A 239 8.15 -21.22 -13.95
CA GLY A 239 8.98 -20.03 -13.81
C GLY A 239 8.53 -18.85 -14.69
N PRO A 240 9.16 -17.67 -14.51
CA PRO A 240 8.94 -16.49 -15.34
C PRO A 240 9.08 -16.74 -16.85
N GLY A 241 9.99 -17.61 -17.30
CA GLY A 241 10.21 -17.88 -18.72
C GLY A 241 8.93 -18.27 -19.48
N ASP A 242 8.02 -19.02 -18.85
CA ASP A 242 6.73 -19.36 -19.46
C ASP A 242 5.62 -18.36 -19.15
N ILE A 243 5.58 -17.84 -17.91
CA ILE A 243 4.56 -16.87 -17.49
C ILE A 243 4.68 -15.56 -18.30
N ASN A 244 5.91 -15.17 -18.67
CA ASN A 244 6.17 -13.97 -19.46
C ASN A 244 5.67 -14.08 -20.91
N LYS A 245 5.47 -15.29 -21.43
CA LYS A 245 4.80 -15.50 -22.73
C LYS A 245 3.33 -15.09 -22.67
N GLU A 246 2.66 -15.37 -21.54
CA GLU A 246 1.32 -14.84 -21.28
C GLU A 246 1.38 -13.31 -21.26
N LEU A 247 2.32 -12.72 -20.50
CA LEU A 247 2.45 -11.27 -20.39
C LEU A 247 2.62 -10.60 -21.76
N MET A 248 3.53 -11.10 -22.60
CA MET A 248 3.75 -10.61 -23.97
C MET A 248 2.45 -10.60 -24.77
N SER A 249 1.67 -11.68 -24.71
CA SER A 249 0.39 -11.77 -25.41
C SER A 249 -0.63 -10.75 -24.87
N ARG A 250 -0.64 -10.49 -23.57
CA ARG A 250 -1.57 -9.53 -22.95
C ARG A 250 -1.28 -8.10 -23.38
N VAL A 251 -0.03 -7.66 -23.31
CA VAL A 251 0.36 -6.26 -23.57
C VAL A 251 0.43 -5.90 -25.06
N SER A 252 0.32 -6.89 -25.95
CA SER A 252 0.23 -6.69 -27.41
C SER A 252 -1.04 -5.97 -27.86
N ASN A 253 -2.11 -6.10 -27.06
CA ASN A 253 -3.39 -5.45 -27.31
C ASN A 253 -3.48 -4.14 -26.54
N ASN A 254 -4.04 -3.10 -27.16
CA ASN A 254 -4.28 -1.83 -26.47
C ASN A 254 -5.30 -2.00 -25.33
N PRO A 255 -4.92 -1.78 -24.06
CA PRO A 255 -5.82 -1.90 -22.91
C PRO A 255 -7.05 -1.01 -23.01
N LEU A 256 -6.94 0.16 -23.65
CA LEU A 256 -8.05 1.13 -23.77
C LEU A 256 -9.26 0.56 -24.53
N LYS A 257 -9.08 -0.50 -25.33
CA LYS A 257 -10.21 -1.23 -25.93
C LYS A 257 -11.13 -1.87 -24.89
N LEU A 258 -10.67 -2.11 -23.67
CA LEU A 258 -11.48 -2.63 -22.57
C LEU A 258 -12.45 -1.59 -21.99
N LEU A 259 -12.28 -0.30 -22.31
CA LEU A 259 -13.21 0.76 -21.91
C LEU A 259 -14.42 0.89 -22.85
N LEU A 260 -14.57 -0.02 -23.82
CA LEU A 260 -15.71 -0.07 -24.72
C LEU A 260 -17.03 -0.39 -23.98
N PRO A 261 -18.19 0.08 -24.51
CA PRO A 261 -19.49 -0.03 -23.84
C PRO A 261 -19.91 -1.41 -23.36
N GLN A 262 -19.45 -2.47 -24.03
CA GLN A 262 -19.82 -3.85 -23.71
C GLN A 262 -19.22 -4.31 -22.37
N ASN A 263 -18.02 -3.84 -22.02
CA ASN A 263 -17.28 -4.29 -20.82
C ASN A 263 -17.55 -3.38 -19.61
N ILE A 264 -17.79 -2.10 -19.86
CA ILE A 264 -17.88 -1.08 -18.80
C ILE A 264 -19.11 -1.24 -17.90
N ASN A 265 -20.19 -1.86 -18.40
CA ASN A 265 -21.36 -2.20 -17.57
C ASN A 265 -21.00 -3.12 -16.40
N ARG A 266 -20.04 -4.03 -16.59
CA ARG A 266 -19.55 -4.90 -15.51
C ARG A 266 -18.81 -4.08 -14.47
N TYR A 267 -17.99 -3.13 -14.92
CA TYR A 267 -17.20 -2.26 -14.05
C TYR A 267 -18.13 -1.42 -13.18
N VAL A 268 -19.10 -0.77 -13.82
CA VAL A 268 -20.14 0.01 -13.17
C VAL A 268 -20.88 -0.78 -12.10
N LYS A 269 -21.30 -2.03 -12.39
CA LYS A 269 -21.97 -2.89 -11.39
C LYS A 269 -21.08 -3.20 -10.20
N ALA A 270 -19.80 -3.50 -10.43
CA ALA A 270 -18.84 -3.76 -9.36
C ALA A 270 -18.59 -2.52 -8.48
N LEU A 271 -18.47 -1.35 -9.11
CA LEU A 271 -18.30 -0.06 -8.42
C LEU A 271 -19.55 0.29 -7.61
N TRP A 272 -20.75 0.09 -8.18
CA TRP A 272 -22.00 0.28 -7.46
C TRP A 272 -22.12 -0.63 -6.24
N LYS A 273 -21.73 -1.91 -6.35
CA LYS A 273 -21.67 -2.83 -5.20
C LYS A 273 -20.76 -2.28 -4.09
N LYS A 274 -19.59 -1.73 -4.44
CA LYS A 274 -18.65 -1.10 -3.49
C LYS A 274 -19.23 0.18 -2.87
N LYS A 275 -19.78 1.09 -3.69
CA LYS A 275 -20.39 2.37 -3.27
C LYS A 275 -21.61 2.15 -2.38
N SER A 276 -22.56 1.30 -2.79
CA SER A 276 -23.74 0.95 -2.00
C SER A 276 -23.40 0.22 -0.70
N GLY A 277 -22.27 -0.49 -0.67
CA GLY A 277 -21.71 -1.07 0.55
C GLY A 277 -21.22 -0.02 1.55
N GLY A 278 -20.94 1.20 1.10
CA GLY A 278 -20.43 2.31 1.92
C GLY A 278 -18.90 2.46 1.87
N GLN A 279 -18.23 1.84 0.89
CA GLN A 279 -16.82 2.11 0.61
C GLN A 279 -16.68 3.22 -0.44
N PRO A 280 -15.68 4.11 -0.32
CA PRO A 280 -15.42 5.11 -1.34
C PRO A 280 -15.00 4.43 -2.65
N VAL A 281 -15.41 5.04 -3.75
CA VAL A 281 -15.03 4.66 -5.12
C VAL A 281 -14.35 5.86 -5.76
N THR A 282 -13.23 5.63 -6.43
CA THR A 282 -12.52 6.67 -7.18
C THR A 282 -12.14 6.19 -8.58
N PHE A 283 -11.57 7.05 -9.43
CA PHE A 283 -11.08 6.61 -10.74
C PHE A 283 -10.04 5.48 -10.65
N THR A 284 -9.29 5.42 -9.54
CA THR A 284 -8.35 4.33 -9.25
C THR A 284 -9.00 2.95 -9.29
N ASP A 285 -10.28 2.83 -8.89
CA ASP A 285 -11.00 1.55 -9.00
C ASP A 285 -11.20 1.12 -10.46
N ILE A 286 -11.56 2.07 -11.33
CA ILE A 286 -11.74 1.85 -12.77
C ILE A 286 -10.41 1.49 -13.42
N PHE A 287 -9.37 2.26 -13.11
CA PHE A 287 -8.01 1.99 -13.60
C PHE A 287 -7.51 0.62 -13.11
N GLY A 288 -7.78 0.26 -11.85
CA GLY A 288 -7.46 -1.05 -11.31
C GLY A 288 -8.15 -2.18 -12.08
N MET A 289 -9.44 -2.05 -12.40
CA MET A 289 -10.14 -3.04 -13.24
C MET A 289 -9.55 -3.14 -14.65
N LEU A 290 -9.19 -2.02 -15.28
CA LEU A 290 -8.55 -1.98 -16.59
C LEU A 290 -7.21 -2.76 -16.60
N ILE A 291 -6.35 -2.48 -15.61
CA ILE A 291 -5.08 -3.19 -15.43
C ILE A 291 -5.31 -4.67 -15.11
N GLY A 292 -6.27 -4.97 -14.24
CA GLY A 292 -6.66 -6.34 -13.89
C GLY A 292 -7.11 -7.15 -15.10
N GLU A 293 -8.03 -6.64 -15.92
CA GLU A 293 -8.52 -7.35 -17.11
C GLU A 293 -7.45 -7.46 -18.20
N THR A 294 -6.47 -6.56 -18.23
CA THR A 294 -5.33 -6.69 -19.13
C THR A 294 -4.42 -7.83 -18.69
N LEU A 295 -4.02 -7.87 -17.42
CA LEU A 295 -2.92 -8.72 -16.94
C LEU A 295 -3.39 -10.05 -16.35
N ILE A 296 -4.55 -10.07 -15.70
CA ILE A 296 -5.10 -11.22 -14.95
C ILE A 296 -6.60 -11.47 -15.21
N PRO A 297 -7.12 -11.41 -16.47
CA PRO A 297 -8.56 -11.46 -16.75
C PRO A 297 -9.27 -12.72 -16.24
N GLY A 298 -8.57 -13.86 -16.19
CA GLY A 298 -9.11 -15.13 -15.70
C GLY A 298 -9.07 -15.30 -14.17
N ARG A 299 -8.54 -14.33 -13.44
CA ARG A 299 -8.32 -14.39 -11.98
C ARG A 299 -8.52 -13.03 -11.30
N MET A 300 -9.51 -12.26 -11.75
CA MET A 300 -9.86 -10.94 -11.21
C MET A 300 -10.22 -10.97 -9.71
N ASP A 301 -10.75 -12.08 -9.21
CA ASP A 301 -11.14 -12.23 -7.79
C ASP A 301 -9.94 -12.55 -6.86
N THR A 302 -8.71 -12.58 -7.40
CA THR A 302 -7.49 -12.78 -6.60
C THR A 302 -7.39 -11.72 -5.51
N LYS A 303 -6.98 -12.12 -4.31
CA LYS A 303 -6.82 -11.26 -3.13
C LYS A 303 -5.36 -11.19 -2.71
N LEU A 304 -4.94 -10.14 -2.00
CA LEU A 304 -3.55 -10.07 -1.51
C LEU A 304 -3.26 -11.21 -0.53
N SER A 305 -4.21 -11.53 0.34
CA SER A 305 -4.13 -12.66 1.26
C SER A 305 -3.93 -14.01 0.55
N SER A 306 -4.47 -14.19 -0.66
CA SER A 306 -4.35 -15.46 -1.41
C SER A 306 -2.92 -15.78 -1.85
N ILE A 307 -2.05 -14.76 -1.95
CA ILE A 307 -0.63 -14.92 -2.29
C ILE A 307 0.14 -15.67 -1.19
N GLN A 308 -0.37 -15.74 0.04
CA GLN A 308 0.23 -16.53 1.12
C GLN A 308 0.52 -17.98 0.72
N THR A 309 -0.32 -18.57 -0.15
CA THR A 309 -0.12 -19.92 -0.71
C THR A 309 1.19 -20.10 -1.47
N LYS A 310 1.81 -19.00 -1.93
CA LYS A 310 3.08 -18.99 -2.68
C LYS A 310 4.31 -18.82 -1.80
N ILE A 311 4.13 -18.52 -0.51
CA ILE A 311 5.24 -18.12 0.37
C ILE A 311 5.25 -18.84 1.73
N ASN A 312 4.14 -19.41 2.19
CA ASN A 312 4.02 -19.96 3.55
C ASN A 312 5.00 -21.10 3.86
N GLU A 313 5.49 -21.80 2.85
CA GLU A 313 6.50 -22.85 3.02
C GLU A 313 7.92 -22.33 2.81
N GLY A 314 8.10 -21.02 2.63
CA GLY A 314 9.35 -20.38 2.23
C GLY A 314 9.76 -20.69 0.80
N GLN A 315 8.84 -21.14 -0.06
CA GLN A 315 9.15 -21.58 -1.43
C GLN A 315 9.48 -20.44 -2.39
N SER A 316 8.95 -19.24 -2.16
CA SER A 316 9.28 -18.01 -2.90
C SER A 316 9.66 -16.89 -1.93
N PRO A 317 10.39 -15.84 -2.38
CA PRO A 317 10.60 -14.63 -1.59
C PRO A 317 9.28 -13.96 -1.20
N LEU A 318 9.24 -13.27 -0.06
CA LEU A 318 8.07 -12.51 0.38
C LEU A 318 7.88 -11.28 -0.54
N PRO A 319 6.74 -11.15 -1.25
CA PRO A 319 6.47 -9.96 -2.04
C PRO A 319 6.04 -8.81 -1.14
N LEU A 320 6.66 -7.65 -1.31
CA LEU A 320 6.31 -6.41 -0.62
C LEU A 320 5.95 -5.32 -1.63
N PHE A 321 4.83 -4.66 -1.42
CA PHE A 321 4.31 -3.59 -2.27
C PHE A 321 4.11 -2.33 -1.44
N THR A 322 3.97 -1.18 -2.10
CA THR A 322 3.81 0.09 -1.39
C THR A 322 2.97 1.11 -2.15
N CYS A 323 2.33 1.98 -1.37
CA CYS A 323 1.77 3.25 -1.81
C CYS A 323 2.12 4.32 -0.77
N LEU A 324 1.77 5.56 -1.05
CA LEU A 324 1.87 6.68 -0.12
C LEU A 324 0.49 7.04 0.41
N HIS A 325 0.45 7.40 1.68
CA HIS A 325 -0.63 8.21 2.22
C HIS A 325 -0.26 9.69 2.13
N VAL A 326 -1.05 10.47 1.39
CA VAL A 326 -0.86 11.92 1.24
C VAL A 326 -1.69 12.65 2.29
N LYS A 327 -1.04 13.54 3.03
CA LYS A 327 -1.68 14.43 4.00
C LYS A 327 -2.11 15.74 3.33
N PRO A 328 -3.30 16.29 3.64
CA PRO A 328 -3.76 17.57 3.10
C PRO A 328 -2.85 18.74 3.47
N ASP A 329 -2.33 18.76 4.71
CA ASP A 329 -1.64 19.93 5.28
C ASP A 329 -0.12 19.96 5.00
N VAL A 330 0.38 19.01 4.21
CA VAL A 330 1.81 18.86 3.94
C VAL A 330 2.10 19.37 2.54
N SER A 331 3.01 20.34 2.44
CA SER A 331 3.33 21.03 1.17
C SER A 331 4.19 20.20 0.20
N GLU A 332 4.81 19.11 0.66
CA GLU A 332 5.74 18.29 -0.15
C GLU A 332 5.49 16.78 -0.01
N LEU A 333 5.44 16.08 -1.15
CA LEU A 333 5.22 14.64 -1.22
C LEU A 333 6.38 13.82 -0.62
N MET A 334 7.57 14.40 -0.47
CA MET A 334 8.71 13.76 0.21
C MET A 334 8.39 13.40 1.68
N PHE A 335 7.41 14.07 2.28
CA PHE A 335 6.96 13.88 3.66
C PHE A 335 5.72 12.98 3.79
N ALA A 336 5.21 12.45 2.68
CA ALA A 336 4.09 11.51 2.70
C ALA A 336 4.48 10.22 3.44
N ASP A 337 3.51 9.61 4.11
CA ASP A 337 3.77 8.39 4.89
C ASP A 337 3.66 7.16 3.99
N TRP A 338 4.69 6.31 4.03
CA TRP A 338 4.72 5.09 3.25
C TRP A 338 3.86 4.01 3.90
N VAL A 339 2.96 3.43 3.09
CA VAL A 339 2.15 2.26 3.46
C VAL A 339 2.78 1.03 2.82
N GLU A 340 3.05 0.02 3.64
CA GLU A 340 3.56 -1.26 3.18
C GLU A 340 2.46 -2.31 3.08
N PHE A 341 2.57 -3.17 2.07
CA PHE A 341 1.63 -4.25 1.79
C PHE A 341 2.41 -5.55 1.64
N SER A 342 2.00 -6.56 2.39
CA SER A 342 2.45 -7.94 2.21
C SER A 342 1.24 -8.86 2.23
N PRO A 343 1.39 -10.13 1.79
CA PRO A 343 0.33 -11.12 1.97
C PRO A 343 -0.08 -11.34 3.44
N TYR A 344 0.74 -10.93 4.42
CA TYR A 344 0.49 -11.13 5.85
C TYR A 344 -0.16 -9.94 6.55
N GLU A 345 0.31 -8.73 6.25
CA GLU A 345 -0.18 -7.49 6.86
C GLU A 345 -0.03 -6.28 5.93
N ILE A 346 -0.85 -5.27 6.17
CA ILE A 346 -0.79 -3.93 5.56
C ILE A 346 -0.69 -2.90 6.68
N GLY A 347 0.15 -1.88 6.53
CA GLY A 347 0.27 -0.85 7.56
C GLY A 347 1.30 0.22 7.30
N MET A 348 1.48 1.09 8.29
CA MET A 348 2.47 2.16 8.28
C MET A 348 3.56 1.87 9.31
N ALA A 349 4.73 1.44 8.82
CA ALA A 349 5.86 1.07 9.67
C ALA A 349 6.33 2.21 10.59
N LYS A 350 6.26 3.45 10.10
CA LYS A 350 6.57 4.68 10.87
C LYS A 350 5.78 4.76 12.18
N TYR A 351 4.55 4.27 12.19
CA TYR A 351 3.65 4.28 13.35
C TYR A 351 3.50 2.91 14.02
N GLY A 352 4.20 1.89 13.53
CA GLY A 352 4.08 0.52 14.02
C GLY A 352 2.65 -0.03 13.94
N THR A 353 1.81 0.51 13.05
CA THR A 353 0.38 0.18 13.02
C THR A 353 0.04 -0.63 11.78
N PHE A 354 -0.48 -1.83 12.00
CA PHE A 354 -0.71 -2.85 10.97
C PHE A 354 -2.05 -3.55 11.14
N MET A 355 -2.53 -4.16 10.07
CA MET A 355 -3.72 -5.01 10.06
C MET A 355 -3.57 -6.13 9.05
N SER A 356 -4.42 -7.16 9.15
CA SER A 356 -4.48 -8.18 8.11
C SER A 356 -4.99 -7.60 6.77
N PRO A 357 -4.58 -8.14 5.60
CA PRO A 357 -5.00 -7.62 4.31
C PRO A 357 -6.52 -7.56 4.12
N GLY A 358 -7.24 -8.52 4.69
CA GLY A 358 -8.70 -8.59 4.62
C GLY A 358 -9.43 -7.44 5.33
N LEU A 359 -8.73 -6.66 6.17
CA LEU A 359 -9.30 -5.50 6.84
C LEU A 359 -9.03 -4.19 6.11
N PHE A 360 -8.09 -4.15 5.14
CA PHE A 360 -7.76 -2.91 4.44
C PHE A 360 -8.94 -2.40 3.60
N GLY A 361 -9.41 -1.19 3.92
CA GLY A 361 -10.61 -0.58 3.36
C GLY A 361 -11.88 -0.76 4.22
N SER A 362 -11.80 -1.47 5.35
CA SER A 362 -12.84 -1.53 6.40
C SER A 362 -12.91 -0.24 7.21
N LYS A 363 -14.04 0.00 7.88
CA LYS A 363 -14.19 1.14 8.80
C LYS A 363 -13.62 0.78 10.16
N PHE A 364 -12.75 1.63 10.68
CA PHE A 364 -12.16 1.49 12.00
C PHE A 364 -12.59 2.62 12.93
N PHE A 365 -12.49 2.37 14.22
CA PHE A 365 -12.52 3.38 15.26
C PHE A 365 -11.66 2.90 16.42
N MET A 366 -10.70 3.72 16.85
CA MET A 366 -9.80 3.41 17.96
C MET A 366 -9.13 2.03 17.84
N GLY A 367 -8.73 1.67 16.62
CA GLY A 367 -8.06 0.41 16.33
C GLY A 367 -8.94 -0.84 16.35
N SER A 368 -10.26 -0.71 16.43
CA SER A 368 -11.22 -1.80 16.22
C SER A 368 -12.03 -1.60 14.95
N VAL A 369 -12.38 -2.70 14.29
CA VAL A 369 -13.23 -2.70 13.10
C VAL A 369 -14.67 -2.46 13.54
N VAL A 370 -15.26 -1.39 13.02
CA VAL A 370 -16.68 -1.02 13.20
C VAL A 370 -17.53 -1.71 12.14
N LYS A 371 -17.03 -1.71 10.89
CA LYS A 371 -17.69 -2.36 9.75
C LYS A 371 -16.64 -2.99 8.86
N GLN A 372 -16.68 -4.32 8.80
CA GLN A 372 -15.83 -5.11 7.94
C GLN A 372 -16.45 -5.20 6.54
N TYR A 373 -15.65 -4.99 5.51
CA TYR A 373 -16.02 -5.28 4.12
C TYR A 373 -15.31 -6.53 3.62
N GLU A 374 -15.71 -6.98 2.43
CA GLU A 374 -14.94 -7.98 1.70
C GLU A 374 -13.54 -7.42 1.39
N GLU A 375 -12.51 -8.28 1.48
CA GLU A 375 -11.15 -7.92 1.07
C GLU A 375 -11.17 -7.39 -0.37
N ASN A 376 -10.56 -6.22 -0.56
CA ASN A 376 -10.46 -5.63 -1.88
C ASN A 376 -9.69 -6.58 -2.82
N PRO A 377 -10.15 -6.73 -4.07
CA PRO A 377 -9.45 -7.58 -5.03
C PRO A 377 -8.08 -7.00 -5.38
N LEU A 378 -7.14 -7.85 -5.77
CA LEU A 378 -5.74 -7.48 -6.02
C LEU A 378 -5.64 -6.38 -7.09
N HIS A 379 -6.52 -6.39 -8.10
CA HIS A 379 -6.51 -5.37 -9.14
C HIS A 379 -6.88 -3.96 -8.62
N PHE A 380 -7.64 -3.84 -7.52
CA PHE A 380 -7.82 -2.55 -6.84
C PHE A 380 -6.49 -2.06 -6.27
N LEU A 381 -5.74 -2.93 -5.60
CA LEU A 381 -4.41 -2.59 -5.08
C LEU A 381 -3.42 -2.27 -6.21
N MET A 382 -3.46 -3.00 -7.33
CA MET A 382 -2.67 -2.68 -8.53
C MET A 382 -3.00 -1.27 -9.08
N GLY A 383 -4.28 -0.89 -9.02
CA GLY A 383 -4.73 0.47 -9.34
C GLY A 383 -4.15 1.50 -8.37
N VAL A 384 -4.20 1.24 -7.06
CA VAL A 384 -3.63 2.13 -6.02
C VAL A 384 -2.11 2.27 -6.19
N TRP A 385 -1.39 1.17 -6.33
CA TRP A 385 0.07 1.17 -6.47
C TRP A 385 0.52 1.87 -7.75
N GLY A 386 -0.34 1.94 -8.78
CA GLY A 386 -0.11 2.63 -10.05
C GLY A 386 -0.97 3.88 -10.27
N SER A 387 -1.46 4.53 -9.21
CA SER A 387 -2.43 5.62 -9.34
C SER A 387 -1.89 6.91 -9.97
N ALA A 388 -0.58 7.02 -10.25
CA ALA A 388 -0.06 8.14 -11.03
C ALA A 388 -0.75 8.22 -12.41
N PHE A 389 -1.07 7.05 -12.99
CA PHE A 389 -1.81 6.93 -14.25
C PHE A 389 -3.31 7.24 -14.10
N SER A 390 -3.90 7.00 -12.93
CA SER A 390 -5.29 7.40 -12.67
C SER A 390 -5.39 8.92 -12.58
N ILE A 391 -4.47 9.58 -11.87
CA ILE A 391 -4.41 11.04 -11.72
C ILE A 391 -4.20 11.73 -13.08
N LEU A 392 -3.28 11.20 -13.91
CA LEU A 392 -2.94 11.74 -15.23
C LEU A 392 -3.68 11.05 -16.40
N PHE A 393 -4.83 10.41 -16.12
CA PHE A 393 -5.52 9.58 -17.12
C PHE A 393 -5.90 10.31 -18.42
N ASN A 394 -6.21 11.61 -18.37
CA ASN A 394 -6.48 12.40 -19.57
C ASN A 394 -5.32 12.40 -20.58
N ARG A 395 -4.06 12.32 -20.09
CA ARG A 395 -2.87 12.20 -20.95
C ARG A 395 -2.75 10.80 -21.53
N VAL A 396 -3.06 9.76 -20.75
CA VAL A 396 -3.12 8.37 -21.23
C VAL A 396 -4.11 8.23 -22.39
N LEU A 397 -5.20 9.02 -22.39
CA LEU A 397 -6.19 9.08 -23.48
C LEU A 397 -5.83 10.05 -24.62
N GLY A 398 -4.78 10.86 -24.49
CA GLY A 398 -4.37 11.84 -25.51
C GLY A 398 -5.23 13.12 -25.60
N VAL A 399 -5.94 13.51 -24.53
CA VAL A 399 -6.98 14.57 -24.55
C VAL A 399 -6.45 15.95 -24.08
N LYS A 400 -5.35 16.48 -24.62
CA LYS A 400 -4.93 17.87 -24.31
C LYS A 400 -4.54 18.68 -25.55
N GLU A 401 -4.97 19.94 -25.56
CA GLU A 401 -4.93 20.94 -26.64
C GLU A 401 -3.65 21.79 -26.75
N THR A 402 -2.58 21.53 -26.00
CA THR A 402 -1.36 22.36 -26.07
C THR A 402 -0.15 21.59 -26.59
N ALA A 403 0.55 22.22 -27.53
CA ALA A 403 1.65 21.73 -28.34
C ALA A 403 2.98 21.43 -27.59
N SER A 404 2.94 20.84 -26.40
CA SER A 404 4.15 20.39 -25.68
C SER A 404 4.14 18.87 -25.45
N SER A 405 5.11 18.18 -26.03
CA SER A 405 5.38 16.74 -25.87
C SER A 405 6.02 16.43 -24.51
N SER A 406 5.37 16.80 -23.40
CA SER A 406 5.93 16.64 -22.05
C SER A 406 5.90 15.18 -21.58
N THR A 407 6.97 14.74 -20.92
CA THR A 407 7.08 13.39 -20.32
C THR A 407 6.16 13.23 -19.09
N MET A 408 5.96 11.99 -18.62
CA MET A 408 5.16 11.78 -17.39
C MET A 408 5.88 12.38 -16.19
N GLU A 409 7.19 12.25 -16.16
CA GLU A 409 8.07 12.69 -15.10
C GLU A 409 8.03 14.22 -14.95
N GLU A 410 8.04 14.97 -16.06
CA GLU A 410 7.84 16.43 -16.05
C GLU A 410 6.48 16.85 -15.48
N GLU A 411 5.41 16.10 -15.76
CA GLU A 411 4.09 16.39 -15.20
C GLU A 411 4.01 16.03 -13.71
N LEU A 412 4.64 14.94 -13.28
CA LEU A 412 4.69 14.52 -11.88
C LEU A 412 5.42 15.56 -11.02
N GLU A 413 6.51 16.16 -11.52
CA GLU A 413 7.24 17.24 -10.84
C GLU A 413 6.39 18.48 -10.57
N GLN A 414 5.31 18.68 -11.35
CA GLN A 414 4.38 19.81 -11.18
C GLN A 414 3.20 19.49 -10.25
N ILE A 415 3.07 18.24 -9.77
CA ILE A 415 1.98 17.84 -8.89
C ILE A 415 2.31 18.19 -7.43
N LYS A 416 1.53 19.12 -6.87
CA LYS A 416 1.51 19.42 -5.44
C LYS A 416 0.46 18.57 -4.70
N PRO A 417 0.63 18.33 -3.39
CA PRO A 417 -0.35 17.63 -2.55
C PRO A 417 -1.77 18.21 -2.64
N GLU A 418 -1.91 19.54 -2.71
CA GLU A 418 -3.18 20.27 -2.89
C GLU A 418 -3.93 19.89 -4.17
N HIS A 419 -3.22 19.38 -5.19
CA HIS A 419 -3.87 18.89 -6.40
C HIS A 419 -4.47 17.49 -6.20
N ILE A 420 -4.01 16.72 -5.22
CA ILE A 420 -4.40 15.32 -4.98
C ILE A 420 -5.45 15.22 -3.87
N VAL A 421 -5.38 16.12 -2.89
CA VAL A 421 -6.28 16.14 -1.72
C VAL A 421 -7.23 17.33 -1.85
N GLY A 422 -8.54 17.09 -1.79
CA GLY A 422 -9.55 18.15 -1.74
C GLY A 422 -9.94 18.47 -0.31
N ASP A 423 -10.67 19.58 -0.13
CA ASP A 423 -11.16 20.01 1.18
C ASP A 423 -12.37 19.14 1.59
N ASP A 424 -12.16 18.19 2.52
CA ASP A 424 -13.16 17.23 3.03
C ASP A 424 -14.31 17.92 3.82
N SER A 425 -14.32 19.25 3.92
CA SER A 425 -15.32 20.03 4.67
C SER A 425 -16.68 20.18 3.96
N ALA A 426 -16.82 19.73 2.71
CA ALA A 426 -18.02 19.93 1.89
C ALA A 426 -18.92 18.69 1.66
N ASP A 427 -18.71 17.57 2.39
CA ASP A 427 -19.58 16.37 2.32
C ASP A 427 -20.93 16.57 3.06
N ASN A 428 -21.49 17.79 3.08
CA ASN A 428 -22.87 18.07 3.48
C ASN A 428 -23.74 18.20 2.23
N GLU A 429 -24.66 17.27 2.06
CA GLU A 429 -25.64 17.17 0.97
C GLU A 429 -26.44 18.47 0.79
N GLU A 430 -26.38 19.08 -0.40
CA GLU A 430 -27.52 19.75 -1.08
C GLU A 430 -27.14 20.14 -2.53
N GLU A 431 -27.68 19.44 -3.51
CA GLU A 431 -27.53 19.73 -4.95
C GLU A 431 -28.40 20.93 -5.37
N THR A 432 -27.85 21.87 -6.14
CA THR A 432 -28.65 22.81 -6.95
C THR A 432 -28.12 22.90 -8.39
N GLN A 433 -28.94 22.45 -9.34
CA GLN A 433 -28.72 22.56 -10.79
C GLN A 433 -28.99 23.99 -11.30
N LYS A 434 -28.11 24.49 -12.18
CA LYS A 434 -28.47 25.53 -13.16
C LYS A 434 -27.90 25.20 -14.54
N GLY A 435 -28.79 25.11 -15.52
CA GLY A 435 -28.47 24.90 -16.94
C GLY A 435 -28.22 26.22 -17.69
N GLY A 436 -27.47 26.11 -18.80
CA GLY A 436 -27.21 27.20 -19.74
C GLY A 436 -27.04 26.66 -21.16
N THR A 437 -27.63 27.38 -22.12
CA THR A 437 -27.94 27.03 -23.52
C THR A 437 -26.74 27.04 -24.49
N GLU A 438 -26.75 26.14 -25.47
CA GLU A 438 -25.71 25.96 -26.51
C GLU A 438 -25.91 26.86 -27.75
N SER A 439 -24.81 27.32 -28.38
CA SER A 439 -24.79 27.96 -29.69
C SER A 439 -24.18 27.06 -30.79
N ALA A 440 -24.55 27.35 -32.04
CA ALA A 440 -24.45 26.47 -33.20
C ALA A 440 -23.05 26.32 -33.86
N GLU A 441 -21.98 26.79 -33.23
CA GLU A 441 -20.60 26.52 -33.69
C GLU A 441 -20.00 25.27 -33.04
N ALA A 442 -20.69 24.67 -32.07
CA ALA A 442 -20.28 23.49 -31.33
C ALA A 442 -20.55 22.14 -32.05
N GLU A 443 -21.07 22.13 -33.27
CA GLU A 443 -21.42 20.89 -33.98
C GLU A 443 -20.25 20.26 -34.75
N ASP A 444 -19.28 21.05 -35.23
CA ASP A 444 -18.14 20.54 -36.02
C ASP A 444 -16.98 20.05 -35.14
N GLU A 445 -16.81 20.59 -33.92
CA GLU A 445 -15.88 20.09 -32.90
C GLU A 445 -16.39 18.82 -32.18
N ARG A 446 -17.70 18.58 -32.17
CA ARG A 446 -18.34 17.45 -31.48
C ARG A 446 -18.00 16.09 -32.09
N GLN A 447 -17.72 16.02 -33.39
CA GLN A 447 -17.47 14.74 -34.07
C GLN A 447 -16.07 14.15 -33.82
N ARG A 448 -15.07 14.95 -33.42
CA ARG A 448 -13.70 14.47 -33.14
C ARG A 448 -13.43 14.15 -31.66
N HIS A 449 -14.18 14.73 -30.72
CA HIS A 449 -14.12 14.48 -29.27
C HIS A 449 -14.79 13.17 -28.79
N ALA A 450 -15.33 12.35 -29.70
CA ALA A 450 -16.35 11.37 -29.38
C ALA A 450 -15.89 10.15 -28.53
N GLN A 451 -14.65 9.69 -28.65
CA GLN A 451 -14.23 8.42 -28.01
C GLN A 451 -13.84 8.57 -26.53
N ALA A 452 -13.11 9.63 -26.17
CA ALA A 452 -12.72 9.89 -24.77
C ALA A 452 -13.84 10.55 -23.95
N SER A 453 -14.70 11.36 -24.59
CA SER A 453 -15.85 12.00 -23.95
C SER A 453 -16.94 11.00 -23.57
N TRP A 454 -17.10 9.92 -24.32
CA TRP A 454 -18.20 8.96 -24.09
C TRP A 454 -18.02 8.16 -22.80
N VAL A 455 -16.82 7.65 -22.50
CA VAL A 455 -16.55 6.89 -21.26
C VAL A 455 -16.83 7.76 -20.03
N GLN A 456 -16.34 9.00 -20.06
CA GLN A 456 -16.58 9.98 -19.00
C GLN A 456 -18.08 10.29 -18.87
N ARG A 457 -18.77 10.61 -19.97
CA ARG A 457 -20.22 10.89 -19.97
C ARG A 457 -21.04 9.70 -19.47
N MET A 458 -20.69 8.48 -19.88
CA MET A 458 -21.37 7.28 -19.44
C MET A 458 -21.17 7.05 -17.95
N LEU A 459 -19.92 7.09 -17.46
CA LEU A 459 -19.65 6.84 -16.06
C LEU A 459 -20.23 7.93 -15.16
N THR A 460 -20.16 9.20 -15.56
CA THR A 460 -20.84 10.30 -14.88
C THR A 460 -22.36 10.10 -14.86
N SER A 461 -22.96 9.70 -15.99
CA SER A 461 -24.41 9.45 -16.08
C SER A 461 -24.87 8.30 -15.17
N ILE A 462 -24.00 7.36 -14.82
CA ILE A 462 -24.36 6.20 -14.00
C ILE A 462 -23.95 6.37 -12.53
N MET A 463 -22.88 7.09 -12.25
CA MET A 463 -22.35 7.26 -10.89
C MET A 463 -22.84 8.56 -10.22
N GLY A 464 -23.46 9.47 -10.99
CA GLY A 464 -23.94 10.78 -10.51
C GLY A 464 -22.83 11.80 -10.23
N ASP A 465 -21.59 11.35 -10.07
CA ASP A 465 -20.44 12.18 -9.72
C ASP A 465 -19.62 12.56 -10.97
N THR A 466 -19.71 13.82 -11.39
CA THR A 466 -18.76 14.41 -12.36
C THR A 466 -17.35 14.50 -11.78
N THR A 467 -17.25 14.66 -10.45
CA THR A 467 -16.03 14.86 -9.66
C THR A 467 -15.02 13.73 -9.81
N LEU A 468 -15.47 12.48 -9.91
CA LEU A 468 -14.65 11.28 -10.11
C LEU A 468 -13.71 11.36 -11.32
N PHE A 469 -14.12 12.08 -12.36
CA PHE A 469 -13.38 12.20 -13.61
C PHE A 469 -12.79 13.59 -13.82
N THR A 470 -13.37 14.64 -13.21
CA THR A 470 -12.95 16.03 -13.47
C THR A 470 -11.84 16.50 -12.54
N THR A 471 -11.78 16.00 -11.29
CA THR A 471 -10.76 16.44 -10.33
C THR A 471 -9.66 15.39 -10.18
N ARG A 472 -8.45 15.85 -9.88
CA ARG A 472 -7.32 14.96 -9.53
C ARG A 472 -7.57 14.23 -8.21
N GLU A 473 -8.28 14.85 -7.27
CA GLU A 473 -8.76 14.21 -6.04
C GLU A 473 -9.68 13.02 -6.31
N GLY A 474 -10.69 13.20 -7.18
CA GLY A 474 -11.61 12.14 -7.60
C GLY A 474 -10.90 10.98 -8.32
N ARG A 475 -9.65 11.21 -8.76
CA ARG A 475 -8.80 10.22 -9.40
C ARG A 475 -7.77 9.56 -8.50
N ALA A 476 -7.46 10.13 -7.34
CA ALA A 476 -6.59 9.52 -6.35
C ALA A 476 -7.28 8.32 -5.68
N GLY A 477 -6.53 7.36 -5.14
CA GLY A 477 -7.14 6.30 -4.34
C GLY A 477 -7.66 6.87 -3.01
N LYS A 478 -8.87 6.45 -2.59
CA LYS A 478 -9.43 6.82 -1.28
C LYS A 478 -9.89 5.55 -0.56
N VAL A 479 -9.57 5.42 0.73
CA VAL A 479 -10.02 4.32 1.61
C VAL A 479 -10.46 4.87 2.96
N HIS A 480 -11.23 4.09 3.72
CA HIS A 480 -11.54 4.45 5.11
C HIS A 480 -10.26 4.52 5.95
N ASN A 481 -10.16 5.52 6.81
CA ASN A 481 -8.99 5.74 7.64
C ASN A 481 -8.92 4.65 8.73
N PHE A 482 -7.98 3.72 8.62
CA PHE A 482 -7.78 2.69 9.64
C PHE A 482 -7.23 3.27 10.95
N MET A 483 -6.70 4.51 10.92
CA MET A 483 -6.16 5.21 12.10
C MET A 483 -7.21 6.08 12.81
N LEU A 484 -8.48 6.04 12.37
CA LEU A 484 -9.55 6.90 12.88
C LEU A 484 -9.74 6.76 14.40
N GLY A 485 -9.68 7.89 15.11
CA GLY A 485 -9.88 7.97 16.55
C GLY A 485 -8.71 7.46 17.40
N LEU A 486 -7.58 7.07 16.81
CA LEU A 486 -6.38 6.72 17.57
C LEU A 486 -5.77 7.96 18.22
N ASN A 487 -5.13 7.78 19.38
CA ASN A 487 -4.35 8.82 20.00
C ASN A 487 -2.86 8.64 19.63
N LEU A 488 -2.35 9.50 18.76
CA LEU A 488 -0.94 9.51 18.37
C LEU A 488 -0.19 10.56 19.19
N ASN A 489 0.53 10.13 20.23
CA ASN A 489 1.54 10.98 20.85
C ASN A 489 2.78 11.06 19.94
N SER A 490 3.46 12.21 19.99
CA SER A 490 4.51 12.66 19.04
C SER A 490 5.40 11.55 18.48
N SER A 491 5.54 11.54 17.15
CA SER A 491 6.02 10.41 16.34
C SER A 491 7.38 9.79 16.76
N LEU A 492 7.46 8.46 16.68
CA LEU A 492 8.72 7.70 16.81
C LEU A 492 9.59 7.92 15.56
N PRO A 493 10.92 8.06 15.70
CA PRO A 493 11.80 7.82 14.56
C PRO A 493 11.70 6.34 14.15
N PHE A 494 11.85 6.05 12.85
CA PHE A 494 11.81 4.71 12.23
C PHE A 494 12.68 3.65 12.93
N SER A 495 13.64 4.07 13.76
CA SER A 495 14.50 3.23 14.58
C SER A 495 14.54 3.73 16.04
N ALA A 496 14.17 2.85 16.98
CA ALA A 496 14.34 3.08 18.41
C ALA A 496 15.80 2.88 18.90
N PHE A 497 16.72 2.47 18.01
CA PHE A 497 18.08 2.04 18.37
C PHE A 497 19.18 3.04 18.05
N THR A 498 18.87 4.13 17.36
CA THR A 498 19.89 5.07 16.87
C THR A 498 20.51 5.92 17.97
N GLY A 499 19.91 5.98 19.17
CA GLY A 499 20.48 6.68 20.33
C GLY A 499 21.71 6.01 20.96
N LEU A 500 22.16 4.86 20.44
CA LEU A 500 23.29 4.08 20.96
C LEU A 500 24.55 4.09 20.06
N MET A 501 24.51 4.77 18.91
CA MET A 501 25.65 4.89 18.01
C MET A 501 26.30 6.28 18.19
N HIS A 502 27.62 6.29 18.38
CA HIS A 502 28.45 7.44 18.74
C HIS A 502 28.03 8.80 18.16
N GLN A 503 27.97 9.82 19.03
CA GLN A 503 28.34 11.19 18.68
C GLN A 503 29.80 11.18 18.19
N THR A 504 30.00 10.91 16.92
CA THR A 504 31.24 11.28 16.24
C THR A 504 30.93 12.61 15.58
N SER A 505 31.70 13.64 15.91
CA SER A 505 31.59 15.00 15.40
C SER A 505 31.31 15.00 13.90
N VAL A 506 30.09 15.41 13.54
CA VAL A 506 29.74 15.75 12.17
C VAL A 506 30.41 17.09 11.92
N ASP A 507 31.60 17.06 11.33
CA ASP A 507 32.14 18.26 10.70
C ASP A 507 31.13 18.73 9.65
N GLU A 508 30.81 20.01 9.75
CA GLU A 508 29.85 20.76 8.95
C GLU A 508 30.17 20.67 7.45
N GLU A 509 29.57 19.71 6.73
CA GLU A 509 29.24 19.92 5.32
C GLU A 509 27.78 20.37 5.26
N VAL A 510 27.60 21.68 5.44
CA VAL A 510 26.35 22.37 5.13
C VAL A 510 26.19 22.34 3.61
N ASP A 511 25.49 21.33 3.11
CA ASP A 511 25.13 21.25 1.70
C ASP A 511 24.11 22.38 1.41
N ALA A 512 24.34 23.15 0.35
CA ALA A 512 23.70 24.46 0.07
C ALA A 512 22.20 24.41 -0.28
N VAL A 513 21.49 23.33 0.10
CA VAL A 513 20.11 23.03 -0.30
C VAL A 513 19.17 22.84 0.89
N THR A 514 19.66 22.88 2.13
CA THR A 514 18.82 22.56 3.30
C THR A 514 18.57 23.75 4.20
N ASP A 515 17.31 24.16 4.27
CA ASP A 515 16.77 24.98 5.35
C ASP A 515 16.52 24.07 6.58
N PRO A 516 17.13 24.33 7.76
CA PRO A 516 16.89 23.55 8.97
C PRO A 516 15.41 23.47 9.37
N ASP A 517 14.58 24.45 8.99
CA ASP A 517 13.15 24.50 9.30
C ASP A 517 12.32 23.53 8.43
N GLU A 518 12.86 23.02 7.32
CA GLU A 518 12.19 22.08 6.40
C GLU A 518 11.94 20.69 7.06
N PHE A 519 12.62 20.38 8.16
CA PHE A 519 12.56 19.07 8.83
C PHE A 519 11.55 18.98 9.97
N GLU A 520 11.00 20.10 10.45
CA GLU A 520 10.07 20.07 11.60
C GLU A 520 8.77 19.33 11.26
N ARG A 521 8.28 19.45 10.01
CA ARG A 521 7.01 18.86 9.58
C ARG A 521 7.04 17.35 9.32
N ILE A 522 8.22 16.73 9.20
CA ILE A 522 8.37 15.26 9.03
C ILE A 522 7.74 14.49 10.21
N TYR A 523 7.81 15.11 11.39
CA TYR A 523 7.38 14.54 12.65
C TYR A 523 5.92 14.86 13.00
N GLU A 524 5.22 15.63 12.16
CA GLU A 524 3.81 15.93 12.38
C GLU A 524 2.99 14.63 12.40
N PRO A 525 2.19 14.41 13.46
CA PRO A 525 1.37 13.22 13.59
C PRO A 525 0.37 13.15 12.43
N LEU A 526 0.04 11.93 12.03
CA LEU A 526 -1.00 11.66 11.05
C LEU A 526 -2.35 12.24 11.53
N ASP A 527 -3.15 12.77 10.61
CA ASP A 527 -4.53 13.11 10.94
C ASP A 527 -5.36 11.84 11.20
N VAL A 528 -5.68 11.64 12.48
CA VAL A 528 -6.51 10.55 13.01
C VAL A 528 -7.98 10.93 13.10
N LYS A 529 -8.36 12.14 12.71
CA LYS A 529 -9.75 12.62 12.76
C LYS A 529 -10.45 12.51 11.42
N SER A 530 -9.75 12.61 10.30
CA SER A 530 -10.36 12.38 8.99
C SER A 530 -10.89 10.94 8.86
N LYS A 531 -12.11 10.82 8.34
CA LYS A 531 -12.81 9.54 8.14
C LYS A 531 -12.18 8.70 7.04
N LYS A 532 -11.46 9.32 6.11
CA LYS A 532 -10.91 8.70 4.90
C LYS A 532 -9.45 9.13 4.74
N ILE A 533 -8.65 8.35 4.03
CA ILE A 533 -7.29 8.70 3.68
C ILE A 533 -7.07 8.58 2.17
N HIS A 534 -6.26 9.48 1.64
CA HIS A 534 -5.81 9.44 0.25
C HIS A 534 -4.58 8.54 0.15
N ILE A 535 -4.64 7.58 -0.77
CA ILE A 535 -3.56 6.64 -1.06
C ILE A 535 -3.19 6.72 -2.53
N VAL A 536 -1.91 6.88 -2.82
CA VAL A 536 -1.41 7.12 -4.19
C VAL A 536 -0.11 6.38 -4.49
N ASP A 537 0.23 6.28 -5.76
CA ASP A 537 1.50 5.72 -6.26
C ASP A 537 2.71 6.35 -5.56
N SER A 538 3.61 5.51 -5.06
CA SER A 538 4.85 5.95 -4.41
C SER A 538 5.85 6.60 -5.36
N GLY A 539 5.72 6.38 -6.67
CA GLY A 539 6.52 7.05 -7.69
C GLY A 539 6.32 8.58 -7.73
N LEU A 540 5.32 9.11 -7.02
CA LEU A 540 5.14 10.55 -6.81
C LEU A 540 6.18 11.18 -5.88
N THR A 541 6.90 10.39 -5.08
CA THR A 541 7.96 10.86 -4.18
C THR A 541 9.34 10.52 -4.73
N PHE A 542 9.63 9.23 -4.90
CA PHE A 542 10.78 8.73 -5.66
C PHE A 542 10.53 7.29 -6.09
N ASN A 543 11.15 6.88 -7.19
CA ASN A 543 10.73 5.72 -7.94
C ASN A 543 11.30 4.37 -7.44
N LEU A 544 11.92 4.33 -6.25
CA LEU A 544 12.56 3.11 -5.69
C LEU A 544 11.96 2.75 -4.31
N PRO A 545 11.46 1.52 -4.06
CA PRO A 545 10.75 1.18 -2.82
C PRO A 545 11.68 0.84 -1.63
N TYR A 546 12.72 1.64 -1.42
CA TYR A 546 13.66 1.50 -0.30
C TYR A 546 12.99 1.52 1.08
N PRO A 547 11.94 2.32 1.35
CA PRO A 547 11.28 2.33 2.66
C PRO A 547 10.78 0.97 3.13
N LEU A 548 10.46 0.06 2.20
CA LEU A 548 10.08 -1.31 2.52
C LEU A 548 11.24 -2.12 3.10
N ILE A 549 12.44 -2.03 2.52
CA ILE A 549 13.57 -2.89 2.90
C ILE A 549 14.54 -2.26 3.90
N LEU A 550 14.48 -0.93 4.05
CA LEU A 550 15.20 -0.20 5.10
C LEU A 550 14.48 -0.26 6.46
N ARG A 551 13.29 -0.90 6.53
CA ARG A 551 12.63 -1.24 7.79
C ARG A 551 13.61 -2.02 8.68
N PRO A 552 14.09 -1.48 9.82
CA PRO A 552 15.20 -2.07 10.56
C PRO A 552 14.97 -3.51 11.00
N GLN A 553 13.71 -3.88 11.25
CA GLN A 553 13.33 -5.21 11.72
C GLN A 553 13.51 -6.30 10.64
N ARG A 554 13.63 -5.93 9.36
CA ARG A 554 13.96 -6.87 8.27
C ARG A 554 15.45 -7.18 8.17
N GLY A 555 16.31 -6.28 8.65
CA GLY A 555 17.75 -6.50 8.75
C GLY A 555 18.42 -6.93 7.44
N VAL A 556 18.05 -6.29 6.31
CA VAL A 556 18.57 -6.61 4.97
C VAL A 556 20.07 -6.30 4.89
N ASP A 557 20.85 -7.22 4.34
CA ASP A 557 22.31 -7.09 4.18
C ASP A 557 22.70 -6.67 2.76
N LEU A 558 21.99 -7.21 1.76
CA LEU A 558 22.25 -6.98 0.34
C LEU A 558 20.96 -6.60 -0.36
N ILE A 559 21.00 -5.46 -1.05
CA ILE A 559 19.90 -4.96 -1.87
C ILE A 559 20.33 -5.02 -3.33
N ILE A 560 19.59 -5.76 -4.14
CA ILE A 560 19.77 -5.82 -5.60
C ILE A 560 18.64 -5.00 -6.21
N SER A 561 18.93 -3.74 -6.50
CA SER A 561 17.99 -2.73 -6.98
C SER A 561 18.00 -2.67 -8.51
N PHE A 562 16.83 -2.62 -9.13
CA PHE A 562 16.64 -2.48 -10.57
C PHE A 562 15.82 -1.22 -10.87
N ASP A 563 16.47 -0.26 -11.54
CA ASP A 563 15.91 1.05 -11.84
C ASP A 563 15.50 1.17 -13.32
N PHE A 564 14.20 1.36 -13.53
CA PHE A 564 13.51 1.54 -14.82
C PHE A 564 12.96 2.97 -14.98
N SER A 565 13.39 3.91 -14.13
CA SER A 565 13.01 5.32 -14.21
C SER A 565 13.33 5.91 -15.57
N ALA A 566 12.46 6.79 -16.05
CA ALA A 566 12.77 7.52 -17.27
C ALA A 566 13.96 8.44 -17.01
N ARG A 567 14.79 8.63 -18.04
CA ARG A 567 15.88 9.58 -18.02
C ARG A 567 15.72 10.56 -19.18
N PRO A 568 16.26 11.79 -19.09
CA PRO A 568 16.23 12.74 -20.20
C PRO A 568 16.85 12.19 -21.49
N SER A 569 17.83 11.30 -21.36
CA SER A 569 18.51 10.63 -22.46
C SER A 569 19.09 9.29 -21.98
N ASP A 570 19.35 8.37 -22.90
CA ASP A 570 20.05 7.11 -22.61
C ASP A 570 21.42 7.33 -21.97
N SER A 571 22.09 8.43 -22.31
CA SER A 571 23.40 8.83 -21.78
C SER A 571 23.34 9.62 -20.46
N SER A 572 22.16 9.91 -19.94
CA SER A 572 22.01 10.69 -18.69
C SER A 572 22.43 9.87 -17.45
N PRO A 573 22.98 10.52 -16.40
CA PRO A 573 23.31 9.86 -15.14
C PRO A 573 22.08 9.19 -14.49
N PRO A 574 22.14 7.89 -14.15
CA PRO A 574 20.98 7.12 -13.70
C PRO A 574 20.81 7.11 -12.17
N PHE A 575 21.16 8.20 -11.47
CA PHE A 575 21.21 8.20 -9.99
C PHE A 575 20.19 9.11 -9.31
N LYS A 576 19.31 9.81 -10.05
CA LYS A 576 18.32 10.75 -9.49
C LYS A 576 17.50 10.09 -8.37
N GLU A 577 16.86 8.96 -8.66
CA GLU A 577 15.97 8.28 -7.72
C GLU A 577 16.74 7.61 -6.57
N LEU A 578 17.96 7.16 -6.82
CA LEU A 578 18.83 6.58 -5.80
C LEU A 578 19.30 7.63 -4.79
N LEU A 579 19.64 8.85 -5.25
CA LEU A 579 20.01 9.98 -4.41
C LEU A 579 18.80 10.48 -3.60
N LEU A 580 17.59 10.47 -4.16
CA LEU A 580 16.37 10.76 -3.41
C LEU A 580 16.12 9.72 -2.31
N ALA A 581 16.36 8.43 -2.59
CA ALA A 581 16.27 7.38 -1.58
C ALA A 581 17.34 7.52 -0.47
N GLU A 582 18.57 7.92 -0.81
CA GLU A 582 19.62 8.25 0.17
C GLU A 582 19.20 9.45 1.05
N LYS A 583 18.68 10.52 0.43
CA LYS A 583 18.14 11.70 1.14
C LYS A 583 17.05 11.27 2.12
N TRP A 584 16.08 10.47 1.67
CA TRP A 584 14.99 9.95 2.51
C TRP A 584 15.52 9.07 3.66
N ALA A 585 16.50 8.19 3.40
CA ALA A 585 17.09 7.35 4.43
C ALA A 585 17.80 8.18 5.50
N ARG A 586 18.57 9.21 5.09
CA ARG A 586 19.23 10.16 5.99
C ARG A 586 18.22 10.93 6.84
N MET A 587 17.15 11.44 6.22
CA MET A 587 16.05 12.14 6.92
C MET A 587 15.40 11.25 8.00
N ASN A 588 15.23 9.96 7.71
CA ASN A 588 14.62 8.99 8.62
C ASN A 588 15.63 8.30 9.55
N LYS A 589 16.90 8.73 9.53
CA LYS A 589 18.00 8.18 10.36
C LYS A 589 18.18 6.66 10.16
N LEU A 590 18.09 6.22 8.91
CA LEU A 590 18.24 4.84 8.49
C LEU A 590 19.62 4.62 7.82
N PRO A 591 20.30 3.49 8.07
CA PRO A 591 21.56 3.16 7.43
C PRO A 591 21.42 3.03 5.91
N PHE A 592 22.29 3.71 5.16
CA PHE A 592 22.34 3.68 3.70
C PHE A 592 23.79 3.89 3.22
N PRO A 593 24.28 3.20 2.18
CA PRO A 593 25.64 3.40 1.70
C PRO A 593 25.74 4.76 1.00
N LYS A 594 26.86 5.47 1.22
CA LYS A 594 27.07 6.79 0.59
C LYS A 594 27.08 6.64 -0.93
N ILE A 595 26.25 7.43 -1.62
CA ILE A 595 26.23 7.46 -3.09
C ILE A 595 27.18 8.56 -3.55
N ASP A 596 28.34 8.13 -4.05
CA ASP A 596 29.33 9.06 -4.61
C ASP A 596 28.87 9.54 -5.99
N SER A 597 28.41 10.79 -6.05
CA SER A 597 27.90 11.42 -7.28
C SER A 597 28.93 11.47 -8.41
N LYS A 598 30.23 11.41 -8.09
CA LYS A 598 31.32 11.40 -9.08
C LYS A 598 31.54 10.02 -9.70
N VAL A 599 30.84 8.97 -9.25
CA VAL A 599 30.95 7.63 -9.85
C VAL A 599 30.61 7.68 -11.34
N PHE A 600 29.59 8.45 -11.73
CA PHE A 600 29.24 8.58 -13.14
C PHE A 600 30.37 9.21 -13.96
N ASP A 601 30.97 10.31 -13.46
CA ASP A 601 32.05 11.01 -14.16
C ASP A 601 33.30 10.13 -14.34
N ARG A 602 33.57 9.25 -13.37
CA ARG A 602 34.73 8.34 -13.41
C ARG A 602 34.49 7.09 -14.26
N GLU A 603 33.30 6.50 -14.15
CA GLU A 603 33.02 5.16 -14.65
C GLU A 603 32.15 5.14 -15.91
N GLY A 604 31.54 6.27 -16.27
CA GLY A 604 30.55 6.36 -17.34
C GLY A 604 29.28 5.57 -17.03
N LEU A 605 28.45 5.41 -18.07
CA LEU A 605 27.23 4.59 -18.01
C LEU A 605 27.59 3.09 -17.99
N LYS A 606 27.03 2.35 -17.04
CA LYS A 606 27.20 0.90 -16.86
C LYS A 606 25.86 0.21 -16.70
N GLU A 607 25.84 -1.12 -16.85
CA GLU A 607 24.65 -1.95 -16.63
C GLU A 607 24.28 -2.03 -15.13
N CYS A 608 25.29 -1.99 -14.25
CA CYS A 608 25.10 -1.91 -12.80
C CYS A 608 26.28 -1.25 -12.08
N TYR A 609 26.02 -0.77 -10.86
CA TYR A 609 27.00 -0.17 -9.94
C TYR A 609 26.90 -0.83 -8.56
N VAL A 610 27.99 -0.82 -7.78
CA VAL A 610 28.02 -1.39 -6.43
C VAL A 610 28.40 -0.33 -5.41
N PHE A 611 27.51 -0.08 -4.44
CA PHE A 611 27.72 0.85 -3.34
C PHE A 611 27.85 0.06 -2.04
N LYS A 612 29.05 0.09 -1.47
CA LYS A 612 29.38 -0.63 -0.23
C LYS A 612 29.28 0.30 0.99
N PRO A 613 28.95 -0.23 2.18
CA PRO A 613 29.04 0.53 3.43
C PRO A 613 30.44 1.07 3.70
N ASN A 614 30.51 2.18 4.43
CA ASN A 614 31.78 2.70 4.94
C ASN A 614 32.41 1.72 5.95
N LYS A 615 33.74 1.72 6.05
CA LYS A 615 34.46 0.90 7.04
C LYS A 615 33.96 1.24 8.44
N GLY A 616 33.41 0.24 9.15
CA GLY A 616 32.87 0.39 10.50
C GLY A 616 31.34 0.44 10.59
N ASP A 617 30.64 0.71 9.49
CA ASP A 617 29.17 0.65 9.49
C ASP A 617 28.69 -0.80 9.30
N LYS A 618 28.47 -1.45 10.44
CA LYS A 618 28.06 -2.86 10.50
C LYS A 618 26.58 -3.09 10.19
N SER A 619 25.79 -2.02 10.15
CA SER A 619 24.32 -2.10 10.04
C SER A 619 23.78 -1.67 8.67
N CYS A 620 24.61 -1.01 7.87
CA CYS A 620 24.30 -0.55 6.54
C CYS A 620 24.34 -1.71 5.51
N PRO A 621 23.37 -1.78 4.58
CA PRO A 621 23.37 -2.76 3.51
C PRO A 621 24.34 -2.40 2.38
N THR A 622 24.81 -3.40 1.65
CA THR A 622 25.41 -3.21 0.33
C THR A 622 24.30 -3.07 -0.71
N VAL A 623 24.45 -2.15 -1.65
CA VAL A 623 23.49 -1.94 -2.75
C VAL A 623 24.18 -2.27 -4.08
N ILE A 624 23.65 -3.23 -4.82
CA ILE A 624 23.89 -3.37 -6.26
C ILE A 624 22.75 -2.65 -6.97
N HIS A 625 23.07 -1.68 -7.82
CA HIS A 625 22.11 -0.85 -8.52
C HIS A 625 22.22 -1.06 -10.03
N PHE A 626 21.30 -1.86 -10.57
CA PHE A 626 21.09 -2.05 -11.99
C PHE A 626 20.29 -0.90 -12.57
N VAL A 627 20.65 -0.48 -13.77
CA VAL A 627 19.98 0.61 -14.48
C VAL A 627 19.51 0.15 -15.85
N LEU A 628 18.39 0.69 -16.31
CA LEU A 628 17.90 0.41 -17.66
C LEU A 628 18.79 1.11 -18.71
N ALA A 629 19.69 0.35 -19.33
CA ALA A 629 20.61 0.83 -20.35
C ALA A 629 20.95 -0.27 -21.36
N ASN A 630 20.87 0.04 -22.66
CA ASN A 630 21.26 -0.86 -23.74
C ASN A 630 22.73 -0.63 -24.14
N ILE A 631 23.64 -1.34 -23.45
CA ILE A 631 25.10 -1.21 -23.61
C ILE A 631 25.65 -2.43 -24.35
N ASN A 632 26.00 -3.52 -23.63
CA ASN A 632 26.59 -4.69 -24.27
C ASN A 632 25.53 -5.49 -25.06
N PHE A 633 24.25 -5.40 -24.67
CA PHE A 633 23.17 -6.09 -25.36
C PHE A 633 23.03 -5.73 -26.85
N ARG A 634 23.51 -4.55 -27.26
CA ARG A 634 23.63 -4.17 -28.69
C ARG A 634 24.50 -5.13 -29.48
N ASN A 635 25.59 -5.60 -28.87
CA ASN A 635 26.61 -6.40 -29.51
C ASN A 635 26.49 -7.90 -29.20
N PHE A 636 25.83 -8.25 -28.09
CA PHE A 636 25.76 -9.61 -27.56
C PHE A 636 24.30 -10.07 -27.39
N LYS A 637 24.01 -11.31 -27.77
CA LYS A 637 22.68 -11.93 -27.58
C LYS A 637 22.56 -12.72 -26.27
N ALA A 638 23.69 -13.12 -25.69
CA ALA A 638 23.82 -13.72 -24.36
C ALA A 638 25.21 -13.35 -23.81
N PRO A 639 25.45 -13.44 -22.48
CA PRO A 639 26.76 -13.11 -21.90
C PRO A 639 27.89 -13.86 -22.61
N GLY A 640 28.85 -13.11 -23.19
CA GLY A 640 29.97 -13.65 -23.96
C GLY A 640 29.64 -14.20 -25.36
N VAL A 641 28.39 -14.09 -25.83
CA VAL A 641 27.94 -14.58 -27.15
C VAL A 641 27.58 -13.40 -28.06
N PRO A 642 28.43 -13.05 -29.06
CA PRO A 642 28.17 -11.93 -29.96
C PRO A 642 26.97 -12.19 -30.88
N ARG A 643 26.47 -11.11 -31.50
CA ARG A 643 25.47 -11.15 -32.57
C ARG A 643 26.19 -11.27 -33.91
N ASP A 644 25.79 -12.23 -34.72
CA ASP A 644 26.51 -12.57 -35.96
C ASP A 644 25.72 -12.23 -37.24
N THR A 645 24.40 -12.11 -37.14
CA THR A 645 23.53 -11.85 -38.31
C THR A 645 22.95 -10.43 -38.27
N ASP A 646 22.71 -9.83 -39.42
CA ASP A 646 22.13 -8.48 -39.53
C ASP A 646 20.81 -8.35 -38.74
N LYS A 647 19.98 -9.40 -38.75
CA LYS A 647 18.72 -9.44 -37.97
C LYS A 647 18.97 -9.45 -36.46
N GLU A 648 20.00 -10.15 -36.00
CA GLU A 648 20.37 -10.16 -34.59
C GLU A 648 20.91 -8.80 -34.16
N ILE A 649 21.75 -8.17 -34.99
CA ILE A 649 22.32 -6.84 -34.76
C ILE A 649 21.19 -5.80 -34.71
N GLU A 650 20.33 -5.75 -35.72
CA GLU A 650 19.16 -4.86 -35.76
C GLU A 650 18.23 -5.06 -34.56
N PHE A 651 18.06 -6.31 -34.10
CA PHE A 651 17.23 -6.55 -32.91
C PHE A 651 17.81 -5.89 -31.65
N GLY A 652 19.13 -5.95 -31.46
CA GLY A 652 19.83 -5.34 -30.32
C GLY A 652 20.02 -3.83 -30.45
N ASP A 653 19.93 -3.28 -31.66
CA ASP A 653 20.16 -1.87 -31.95
C ASP A 653 18.89 -1.03 -31.78
N PHE A 654 18.71 -0.46 -30.58
CA PHE A 654 17.61 0.46 -30.27
C PHE A 654 17.93 1.31 -29.04
N ASP A 655 17.38 2.51 -29.03
CA ASP A 655 17.44 3.44 -27.90
C ASP A 655 16.22 3.25 -26.98
N ILE A 656 16.37 3.56 -25.69
CA ILE A 656 15.25 3.52 -24.75
C ILE A 656 14.61 4.90 -24.65
N PHE A 657 15.42 5.94 -24.46
CA PHE A 657 15.00 7.31 -24.20
C PHE A 657 15.38 8.28 -25.30
N ASP A 658 16.42 8.00 -26.09
CA ASP A 658 16.90 8.93 -27.14
C ASP A 658 16.03 8.89 -28.42
N ASP A 659 15.27 7.80 -28.65
CA ASP A 659 14.35 7.68 -29.79
C ASP A 659 13.03 8.42 -29.52
N PRO A 660 12.67 9.48 -30.30
CA PRO A 660 11.41 10.18 -30.15
C PRO A 660 10.17 9.31 -30.43
N ALA A 661 10.34 8.24 -31.21
CA ALA A 661 9.30 7.25 -31.50
C ALA A 661 9.35 6.04 -30.56
N SER A 662 10.16 6.11 -29.49
CA SER A 662 10.35 5.01 -28.54
C SER A 662 9.02 4.51 -27.99
N PRO A 663 8.74 3.20 -28.08
CA PRO A 663 7.56 2.61 -27.48
C PRO A 663 7.69 2.50 -25.95
N PHE A 664 8.82 2.91 -25.36
CA PHE A 664 9.14 2.70 -23.95
C PHE A 664 8.78 3.89 -23.06
N SER A 665 8.08 4.90 -23.58
CA SER A 665 7.53 5.99 -22.76
C SER A 665 6.66 5.48 -21.62
N THR A 666 6.70 6.15 -20.47
CA THR A 666 5.94 5.78 -19.27
C THR A 666 4.44 5.75 -19.54
N PHE A 667 3.94 6.60 -20.44
CA PHE A 667 2.52 6.68 -20.83
C PHE A 667 2.08 5.60 -21.83
N ASN A 668 2.99 4.82 -22.42
CA ASN A 668 2.61 3.81 -23.40
C ASN A 668 2.14 2.51 -22.73
N PHE A 669 0.92 2.08 -23.08
CA PHE A 669 0.30 0.85 -22.57
C PHE A 669 0.10 -0.21 -23.66
N GLN A 670 0.68 -0.05 -24.85
CA GLN A 670 0.65 -1.05 -25.91
C GLN A 670 2.05 -1.37 -26.40
N TYR A 671 2.46 -2.64 -26.26
CA TYR A 671 3.79 -3.11 -26.63
C TYR A 671 3.67 -4.14 -27.74
N SER A 672 4.22 -3.84 -28.92
CA SER A 672 4.38 -4.87 -29.94
C SER A 672 5.24 -6.03 -29.40
N ASN A 673 5.09 -7.23 -29.95
CA ASN A 673 5.92 -8.37 -29.53
C ASN A 673 7.42 -8.11 -29.73
N GLN A 674 7.81 -7.20 -30.63
CA GLN A 674 9.20 -6.79 -30.80
C GLN A 674 9.64 -5.83 -29.69
N ALA A 675 8.84 -4.81 -29.37
CA ALA A 675 9.13 -3.89 -28.28
C ALA A 675 9.19 -4.63 -26.93
N PHE A 676 8.25 -5.55 -26.69
CA PHE A 676 8.27 -6.42 -25.51
C PHE A 676 9.57 -7.21 -25.42
N ARG A 677 9.92 -7.96 -26.48
CA ARG A 677 11.12 -8.81 -26.47
C ARG A 677 12.39 -7.99 -26.32
N ARG A 678 12.53 -6.85 -27.01
CA ARG A 678 13.70 -5.97 -26.88
C ARG A 678 13.94 -5.57 -25.42
N LEU A 679 12.91 -5.09 -24.72
CA LEU A 679 13.04 -4.63 -23.34
C LEU A 679 13.17 -5.80 -22.34
N HIS A 680 12.42 -6.88 -22.56
CA HIS A 680 12.48 -8.10 -21.76
C HIS A 680 13.87 -8.75 -21.83
N ASP A 681 14.35 -9.02 -23.04
CA ASP A 681 15.62 -9.70 -23.31
C ASP A 681 16.80 -8.81 -22.90
N LEU A 682 16.70 -7.47 -23.05
CA LEU A 682 17.72 -6.54 -22.57
C LEU A 682 17.95 -6.69 -21.06
N MET A 683 16.89 -6.67 -20.27
CA MET A 683 17.03 -6.73 -18.81
C MET A 683 17.32 -8.14 -18.30
N GLU A 684 16.88 -9.18 -19.01
CA GLU A 684 17.36 -10.54 -18.80
C GLU A 684 18.89 -10.60 -19.03
N PHE A 685 19.36 -10.11 -20.18
CA PHE A 685 20.77 -10.10 -20.54
C PHE A 685 21.60 -9.31 -19.52
N ASN A 686 21.22 -8.06 -19.20
CA ASN A 686 21.97 -7.21 -18.28
C ASN A 686 22.12 -7.88 -16.92
N THR A 687 21.07 -8.55 -16.44
CA THR A 687 21.11 -9.29 -15.17
C THR A 687 22.05 -10.49 -15.24
N LEU A 688 21.97 -11.31 -16.29
CA LEU A 688 22.84 -12.48 -16.48
C LEU A 688 24.30 -12.08 -16.71
N ASN A 689 24.55 -11.00 -17.44
CA ASN A 689 25.89 -10.50 -17.75
C ASN A 689 26.63 -10.03 -16.50
N ASN A 690 25.90 -9.65 -15.45
CA ASN A 690 26.46 -9.19 -14.17
C ASN A 690 26.23 -10.20 -13.03
N ILE A 691 25.98 -11.48 -13.34
CA ILE A 691 25.72 -12.51 -12.33
C ILE A 691 26.88 -12.69 -11.34
N GLU A 692 28.12 -12.53 -11.81
CA GLU A 692 29.31 -12.63 -10.96
C GLU A 692 29.39 -11.47 -9.97
N VAL A 693 28.94 -10.26 -10.32
CA VAL A 693 28.85 -9.12 -9.40
C VAL A 693 27.90 -9.45 -8.24
N ILE A 694 26.77 -10.09 -8.54
CA ILE A 694 25.81 -10.54 -7.52
C ILE A 694 26.45 -11.60 -6.62
N LYS A 695 27.11 -12.62 -7.20
CA LYS A 695 27.78 -13.67 -6.43
C LYS A 695 28.86 -13.10 -5.51
N GLU A 696 29.69 -12.17 -5.98
CA GLU A 696 30.70 -11.51 -5.15
C GLU A 696 30.07 -10.76 -3.98
N ALA A 697 28.99 -10.01 -4.21
CA ALA A 697 28.31 -9.32 -3.12
C ALA A 697 27.69 -10.28 -2.10
N ILE A 698 27.15 -11.43 -2.54
CA ILE A 698 26.66 -12.49 -1.63
C ILE A 698 27.82 -13.03 -0.78
N LYS A 699 28.98 -13.31 -1.41
CA LYS A 699 30.19 -13.77 -0.69
C LYS A 699 30.62 -12.75 0.37
N ASP A 700 30.66 -11.47 0.01
CA ASP A 700 30.99 -10.38 0.94
C ASP A 700 29.98 -10.30 2.10
N SER A 701 28.67 -10.42 1.84
CA SER A 701 27.65 -10.39 2.90
C SER A 701 27.74 -11.59 3.85
N ILE A 702 28.12 -12.78 3.37
CA ILE A 702 28.36 -13.95 4.22
C ILE A 702 29.54 -13.70 5.16
N LEU A 703 30.64 -13.14 4.64
CA LEU A 703 31.80 -12.77 5.45
C LEU A 703 31.44 -11.72 6.50
N GLN A 704 30.68 -10.68 6.11
CA GLN A 704 30.21 -9.65 7.03
C GLN A 704 29.35 -10.23 8.16
N ARG A 705 28.45 -11.17 7.85
CA ARG A 705 27.62 -11.88 8.84
C ARG A 705 28.46 -12.74 9.79
N ARG A 706 29.49 -13.42 9.26
CA ARG A 706 30.41 -14.22 10.07
C ARG A 706 31.22 -13.36 11.05
N GLU A 707 31.68 -12.20 10.61
CA GLU A 707 32.41 -11.24 11.45
C GLU A 707 31.50 -10.54 12.48
N ASN A 708 30.18 -10.47 12.23
CA ASN A 708 29.22 -9.76 13.06
C ASN A 708 27.98 -10.61 13.42
N PRO A 709 28.15 -11.70 14.21
CA PRO A 709 27.07 -12.65 14.50
C PRO A 709 25.93 -12.05 15.32
N SER A 710 26.14 -10.93 16.01
CA SER A 710 25.12 -10.21 16.80
C SER A 710 24.00 -9.59 15.96
N ARG A 711 24.16 -9.45 14.63
CA ARG A 711 23.12 -8.96 13.70
C ARG A 711 21.98 -9.98 13.46
N CYS A 712 22.11 -11.22 13.96
CA CYS A 712 21.17 -12.31 13.67
C CYS A 712 19.85 -12.27 14.46
N THR A 713 19.74 -11.42 15.49
CA THR A 713 18.60 -11.46 16.41
C THR A 713 18.24 -10.05 16.85
N VAL A 714 17.38 -9.40 16.07
CA VAL A 714 16.51 -8.34 16.58
C VAL A 714 15.07 -8.88 16.56
N SER A 715 14.88 -10.04 17.20
CA SER A 715 13.55 -10.49 17.63
C SER A 715 13.21 -9.73 18.91
N LEU A 716 12.89 -8.45 18.79
CA LEU A 716 12.47 -7.68 19.95
C LEU A 716 11.01 -8.03 20.23
N SER A 717 10.78 -8.85 21.25
CA SER A 717 9.50 -8.81 21.94
C SER A 717 9.45 -7.53 22.79
N LEU A 718 8.26 -6.94 22.94
CA LEU A 718 8.05 -5.75 23.78
C LEU A 718 8.57 -5.97 25.22
N ASN A 719 8.47 -7.19 25.74
CA ASN A 719 8.99 -7.57 27.07
C ASN A 719 10.50 -7.34 27.21
N GLU A 720 11.30 -7.50 26.15
CA GLU A 720 12.75 -7.24 26.21
C GLU A 720 13.08 -5.74 26.23
N ILE A 721 12.20 -4.90 25.67
CA ILE A 721 12.35 -3.44 25.67
C ILE A 721 11.99 -2.87 27.05
N GLU A 722 10.94 -3.37 27.69
CA GLU A 722 10.56 -2.99 29.06
C GLU A 722 11.58 -3.48 30.09
N ASN A 723 12.05 -4.73 29.98
CA ASN A 723 13.06 -5.28 30.89
C ASN A 723 14.40 -4.52 30.82
N LYS A 724 14.80 -4.05 29.63
CA LYS A 724 16.01 -3.21 29.47
C LYS A 724 15.84 -1.79 30.00
N LYS A 725 14.62 -1.25 30.05
CA LYS A 725 14.33 0.03 30.72
C LYS A 725 14.34 -0.11 32.24
N PHE A 726 13.85 -1.22 32.78
CA PHE A 726 13.87 -1.49 34.22
C PHE A 726 15.29 -1.69 34.77
N LEU A 727 16.13 -2.47 34.08
CA LEU A 727 17.52 -2.68 34.48
C LEU A 727 18.39 -1.41 34.51
N LYS A 728 17.98 -0.32 33.83
CA LYS A 728 18.68 0.97 33.87
C LYS A 728 18.26 1.88 35.03
N ARG A 729 17.11 1.61 35.67
CA ARG A 729 16.64 2.42 36.80
C ARG A 729 17.36 2.03 38.11
N ASP A 730 17.83 0.79 38.20
CA ASP A 730 18.48 0.29 39.41
C ASP A 730 19.99 0.57 39.49
N THR A 731 20.65 0.96 38.39
CA THR A 731 22.09 1.22 38.37
C THR A 731 22.49 2.69 38.57
N SER A 732 21.54 3.61 38.74
CA SER A 732 21.85 5.05 38.88
C SER A 732 21.72 5.60 40.31
N ASN A 733 21.54 4.75 41.33
CA ASN A 733 21.33 5.19 42.72
C ASN A 733 22.30 4.62 43.77
N SER A 734 23.47 4.12 43.39
CA SER A 734 24.48 3.64 44.36
C SER A 734 25.89 4.18 44.09
N SER A 735 26.09 5.50 44.22
CA SER A 735 27.41 6.06 44.51
C SER A 735 27.31 7.54 44.89
N HIS A 736 26.82 7.83 46.10
CA HIS A 736 27.19 8.99 46.89
C HIS A 736 26.83 8.74 48.36
N LEU A 737 27.76 8.13 49.08
CA LEU A 737 27.97 8.29 50.52
C LEU A 737 29.48 8.36 50.75
#